data_AF-A0A1B7ZER8-F1
#
_entry.id   AF-A0A1B7ZER8-F1
#
_cell.length_a   1.000
_cell.length_b   1.000
_cell.length_c   1.000
_cell.angle_alpha   90.00
_cell.angle_beta   90.00
_cell.angle_gamma   90.00
#
_symmetry.space_group_name_H-M   'P 1'
#
loop_
_entity.id
_entity.type
_entity.pdbx_description
1 polymer ?
#
loop_
_entity_poly.entity_id
_entity_poly.type
_entity_poly.pdbx_seq_one_letter_code
_entity_poly.pdbx_strand_id
1 'polypeptide(L)'
;MFSCNDGKKDNSGNINGILEDFSKMPDSVIQKGFTILDTIQLKPVDNLVKELRQIPEVQEIGVGDELLSFRLKNGPTMLIKLKEFSSITKGGTSNSMPSMTMLNPPKVDENNANVVGAQRGENRQNKKALLLSPYAWHFATTSDVLVPLEKLKTNKNYRGGITSKANSSKTEQTITIEDYLSFNDYDVVHLGTHGSQTCNIEGEIITMTTNCQSYIATGITFTSDERRRELQESLKNVSGLAFTPTEIFLTPAFFAAAYPDVNNKLFILSACQLGQRGDVETTFDNILQNGQLFYWHNNVIATDAKKAFNSMYDRMLQYGETSPTAFENVPDVLKKNLRTFESEEKRGDSIEVYTYLKMATKGNAMHIIEPISFIDEKTKNELQDGVVYPFEGILEDDQPEKASFTLEFLGYTTQEIQDKGMSFSLKVDGTTVLDHISFLPDTDYYDDIEVKAGKNEKTTLVTFKGVNLKKDLKKTSSVKLEGFFHFSEENYGYQMINVSTGSSDMRIVMKSSDASVNMFFDADNYGLKVTYPAENQNLFSDEEGYIYINAPGKGWIKTKLIQMFTAVSQLSSINMDFAGLEMNKGSVMHKIPAFAAEVTITMLEKEPRAKKISGGIGTEKTVFIYEGRLTITFDSQKRLESLVENEAAIYYYYENQQITMPNAQVFTMPSFIN
;
A
#
# COMPACT_ATOMS: atom_id res chain seq x y z
N MET A 1 56.22 -9.48 17.90
CA MET A 1 57.45 -10.17 17.48
C MET A 1 57.09 -11.20 16.41
N PHE A 2 57.74 -11.07 15.24
CA PHE A 2 57.92 -12.00 14.11
C PHE A 2 56.74 -12.69 13.40
N SER A 3 56.77 -12.53 12.08
CA SER A 3 56.00 -13.23 11.04
C SER A 3 56.48 -14.68 10.88
N CYS A 4 55.61 -15.59 10.45
CA CYS A 4 55.96 -16.65 9.51
C CYS A 4 54.76 -16.96 8.60
N ASN A 5 55.05 -16.86 7.31
CA ASN A 5 54.29 -17.38 6.19
C ASN A 5 54.47 -18.92 6.11
N ASP A 6 53.68 -19.56 5.24
CA ASP A 6 53.59 -20.99 4.88
C ASP A 6 52.31 -21.66 5.43
N GLY A 7 51.40 -22.22 4.63
CA GLY A 7 51.44 -22.57 3.22
C GLY A 7 50.66 -23.87 2.99
N LYS A 8 49.60 -23.79 2.17
CA LYS A 8 48.88 -24.88 1.48
C LYS A 8 48.09 -25.90 2.32
N LYS A 9 46.75 -25.74 2.31
CA LYS A 9 45.81 -26.88 2.21
C LYS A 9 44.37 -26.56 1.74
N ASP A 10 44.14 -25.56 0.88
CA ASP A 10 42.76 -25.14 0.52
C ASP A 10 42.44 -25.16 -0.99
N ASN A 11 42.95 -26.14 -1.75
CA ASN A 11 42.60 -26.28 -3.16
C ASN A 11 41.66 -27.46 -3.49
N SER A 12 41.19 -28.24 -2.50
CA SER A 12 40.24 -29.34 -2.76
C SER A 12 38.77 -28.96 -2.58
N GLY A 13 38.45 -27.93 -1.79
CA GLY A 13 37.06 -27.51 -1.51
C GLY A 13 36.39 -26.76 -2.67
N ASN A 14 37.10 -25.80 -3.29
CA ASN A 14 36.56 -24.97 -4.36
C ASN A 14 36.32 -25.73 -5.68
N ILE A 15 37.06 -26.81 -5.94
CA ILE A 15 36.85 -27.62 -7.15
C ILE A 15 35.55 -28.43 -7.02
N ASN A 16 35.22 -28.91 -5.81
CA ASN A 16 34.00 -29.69 -5.58
C ASN A 16 32.72 -28.84 -5.65
N GLY A 17 32.74 -27.59 -5.17
CA GLY A 17 31.59 -26.68 -5.30
C GLY A 17 31.31 -26.25 -6.74
N ILE A 18 32.36 -25.99 -7.53
CA ILE A 18 32.23 -25.69 -8.97
C ILE A 18 31.68 -26.93 -9.71
N LEU A 19 32.18 -28.12 -9.40
CA LEU A 19 31.68 -29.38 -10.00
C LEU A 19 30.22 -29.69 -9.60
N GLU A 20 29.79 -29.35 -8.37
CA GLU A 20 28.39 -29.47 -7.95
C GLU A 20 27.46 -28.53 -8.72
N ASP A 21 27.90 -27.30 -9.01
CA ASP A 21 27.12 -26.35 -9.81
C ASP A 21 27.00 -26.79 -11.28
N PHE A 22 28.06 -27.37 -11.86
CA PHE A 22 27.98 -27.99 -13.19
C PHE A 22 27.06 -29.21 -13.21
N SER A 23 26.97 -29.98 -12.11
CA SER A 23 26.13 -31.19 -12.05
C SER A 23 24.62 -30.90 -12.01
N LYS A 24 24.23 -29.66 -11.65
CA LYS A 24 22.83 -29.19 -11.58
C LYS A 24 22.39 -28.44 -12.84
N MET A 25 23.30 -28.16 -13.77
CA MET A 25 22.98 -27.48 -15.03
C MET A 25 22.40 -28.47 -16.05
N PRO A 26 21.32 -28.13 -16.78
CA PRO A 26 20.85 -28.96 -17.87
C PRO A 26 21.92 -29.10 -18.96
N ASP A 27 22.24 -30.34 -19.38
CA ASP A 27 23.20 -30.61 -20.46
C ASP A 27 22.89 -29.82 -21.75
N SER A 28 21.61 -29.53 -21.99
CA SER A 28 21.14 -28.74 -23.12
C SER A 28 21.65 -27.30 -23.12
N VAL A 29 21.84 -26.68 -21.95
CA VAL A 29 22.36 -25.30 -21.82
C VAL A 29 23.86 -25.28 -22.07
N ILE A 30 24.59 -26.28 -21.57
CA ILE A 30 26.03 -26.43 -21.78
C ILE A 30 26.32 -26.68 -23.27
N GLN A 31 25.61 -27.62 -23.89
CA GLN A 31 25.77 -27.93 -25.32
C GLN A 31 25.44 -26.74 -26.22
N LYS A 32 24.40 -25.97 -25.89
CA LYS A 32 24.09 -24.72 -26.60
C LYS A 32 25.21 -23.70 -26.48
N GLY A 33 25.77 -23.53 -25.28
CA GLY A 33 26.93 -22.65 -25.05
C GLY A 33 28.12 -23.02 -25.95
N PHE A 34 28.44 -24.32 -26.05
CA PHE A 34 29.47 -24.81 -26.97
C PHE A 34 29.10 -24.65 -28.44
N THR A 35 27.84 -24.87 -28.82
CA THR A 35 27.37 -24.66 -30.20
C THR A 35 27.52 -23.20 -30.63
N ILE A 36 27.28 -22.26 -29.72
CA ILE A 36 27.52 -20.83 -29.96
C ILE A 36 29.02 -20.56 -30.11
N LEU A 37 29.87 -21.18 -29.29
CA LEU A 37 31.32 -21.07 -29.46
C LEU A 37 31.80 -21.62 -30.81
N ASP A 38 31.26 -22.76 -31.25
CA ASP A 38 31.65 -23.43 -32.49
C ASP A 38 31.22 -22.65 -33.74
N THR A 39 30.12 -21.89 -33.65
CA THR A 39 29.64 -21.00 -34.73
C THR A 39 30.38 -19.67 -34.79
N ILE A 40 31.05 -19.27 -33.70
CA ILE A 40 31.85 -18.06 -33.56
C ILE A 40 33.30 -18.35 -34.03
N GLN A 41 33.52 -18.47 -35.34
CA GLN A 41 34.87 -18.50 -35.91
C GLN A 41 35.39 -17.06 -36.11
N LEU A 42 36.52 -16.71 -35.48
CA LEU A 42 37.41 -15.54 -35.69
C LEU A 42 36.83 -14.34 -36.50
N LYS A 43 35.68 -13.79 -36.08
CA LYS A 43 35.14 -12.53 -36.61
C LYS A 43 35.67 -11.35 -35.77
N PRO A 44 35.66 -10.11 -36.32
CA PRO A 44 35.89 -8.91 -35.52
C PRO A 44 34.95 -8.85 -34.30
N VAL A 45 35.46 -8.39 -33.16
CA VAL A 45 34.74 -8.35 -31.87
C VAL A 45 33.36 -7.70 -32.00
N ASP A 46 33.25 -6.60 -32.73
CA ASP A 46 31.99 -5.87 -32.93
C ASP A 46 30.92 -6.72 -33.63
N ASN A 47 31.32 -7.62 -34.53
CA ASN A 47 30.39 -8.54 -35.19
C ASN A 47 29.98 -9.68 -34.25
N LEU A 48 30.90 -10.17 -33.41
CA LEU A 48 30.60 -11.19 -32.40
C LEU A 48 29.61 -10.67 -31.36
N VAL A 49 29.80 -9.44 -30.88
CA VAL A 49 28.88 -8.79 -29.95
C VAL A 49 27.50 -8.61 -30.59
N LYS A 50 27.42 -8.22 -31.87
CA LYS A 50 26.15 -8.10 -32.59
C LYS A 50 25.42 -9.44 -32.72
N GLU A 51 26.14 -10.51 -33.05
CA GLU A 51 25.56 -11.86 -33.16
C GLU A 51 25.10 -12.39 -31.80
N LEU A 52 25.91 -12.24 -30.75
CA LEU A 52 25.53 -12.63 -29.39
C LEU A 52 24.30 -11.87 -28.88
N ARG A 53 24.15 -10.59 -29.23
CA ARG A 53 22.94 -9.79 -28.91
C ARG A 53 21.69 -10.27 -29.63
N GLN A 54 21.82 -10.96 -30.75
CA GLN A 54 20.68 -11.53 -31.48
C GLN A 54 20.22 -12.88 -30.92
N ILE A 55 20.98 -13.49 -30.00
CA ILE A 55 20.62 -14.73 -29.35
C ILE A 55 19.76 -14.40 -28.12
N PRO A 56 18.45 -14.72 -28.11
CA PRO A 56 17.53 -14.31 -27.03
C PRO A 56 17.91 -14.87 -25.65
N GLU A 57 18.69 -15.94 -25.62
CA GLU A 57 19.06 -16.69 -24.42
C GLU A 57 20.34 -16.14 -23.75
N VAL A 58 21.07 -15.23 -24.40
CA VAL A 58 22.28 -14.59 -23.86
C VAL A 58 21.88 -13.47 -22.89
N GLN A 59 22.26 -13.62 -21.62
CA GLN A 59 21.95 -12.66 -20.55
C GLN A 59 23.04 -11.63 -20.34
N GLU A 60 24.30 -12.04 -20.48
CA GLU A 60 25.46 -11.19 -20.21
C GLU A 60 26.43 -11.25 -21.38
N ILE A 61 27.04 -10.12 -21.71
CA ILE A 61 28.17 -10.02 -22.63
C ILE A 61 29.20 -9.08 -22.01
N GLY A 62 30.38 -9.60 -21.71
CA GLY A 62 31.55 -8.81 -21.30
C GLY A 62 32.54 -8.69 -22.43
N VAL A 63 33.05 -7.48 -22.67
CA VAL A 63 34.11 -7.26 -23.66
C VAL A 63 35.32 -6.66 -22.95
N GLY A 64 36.46 -7.32 -23.12
CA GLY A 64 37.78 -6.84 -22.71
C GLY A 64 38.78 -6.89 -23.88
N ASP A 65 39.99 -6.39 -23.65
CA ASP A 65 41.00 -6.21 -24.71
C ASP A 65 41.56 -7.54 -25.29
N GLU A 66 41.40 -8.63 -24.54
CA GLU A 66 41.93 -9.97 -24.87
C GLU A 66 40.87 -11.07 -24.82
N LEU A 67 39.71 -10.79 -24.22
CA LEU A 67 38.65 -11.75 -23.94
C LEU A 67 37.29 -11.15 -24.25
N LEU A 68 36.42 -11.95 -24.86
CA LEU A 68 34.99 -11.71 -24.87
C LEU A 68 34.35 -12.78 -23.99
N SER A 69 33.46 -12.41 -23.09
CA SER A 69 32.67 -13.33 -22.29
C SER A 69 31.20 -13.21 -22.64
N PHE A 70 30.47 -14.32 -22.55
CA PHE A 70 29.01 -14.28 -22.58
C PHE A 70 28.42 -15.35 -21.66
N ARG A 71 27.19 -15.15 -21.22
CA ARG A 71 26.48 -16.11 -20.36
C ARG A 71 25.07 -16.35 -20.88
N LEU A 72 24.68 -17.61 -21.02
CA LEU A 72 23.30 -17.99 -21.29
C LEU A 72 22.48 -18.03 -19.99
N LYS A 73 21.15 -17.86 -20.06
CA LYS A 73 20.26 -18.03 -18.90
C LYS A 73 20.50 -19.38 -18.22
N ASN A 74 20.79 -19.34 -16.91
CA ASN A 74 21.14 -20.51 -16.09
C ASN A 74 22.38 -21.30 -16.56
N GLY A 75 23.19 -20.71 -17.44
CA GLY A 75 24.42 -21.32 -17.97
C GLY A 75 25.68 -20.79 -17.29
N PRO A 76 26.82 -21.48 -17.48
CA PRO A 76 28.11 -20.97 -17.06
C PRO A 76 28.55 -19.79 -17.94
N THR A 77 29.45 -18.95 -17.43
CA THR A 77 30.10 -17.92 -18.24
C THR A 77 31.05 -18.58 -19.25
N MET A 78 30.79 -18.36 -20.53
CA MET A 78 31.62 -18.81 -21.64
C MET A 78 32.66 -17.74 -21.95
N LEU A 79 33.89 -18.16 -22.24
CA LEU A 79 35.01 -17.26 -22.55
C LEU A 79 35.53 -17.51 -23.97
N ILE A 80 35.62 -16.45 -24.76
CA ILE A 80 36.17 -16.41 -26.11
C ILE A 80 37.48 -15.63 -26.08
N LYS A 81 38.55 -16.28 -26.53
CA LYS A 81 39.88 -15.68 -26.63
C LYS A 81 39.99 -14.84 -27.90
N LEU A 82 40.32 -13.55 -27.76
CA LEU A 82 40.43 -12.61 -28.89
C LEU A 82 41.87 -12.45 -29.42
N LYS A 83 42.89 -12.74 -28.59
CA LYS A 83 44.33 -12.66 -28.95
C LYS A 83 45.13 -13.81 -28.32
N GLU A 84 46.23 -14.25 -28.93
CA GLU A 84 47.15 -15.21 -28.31
C GLU A 84 47.81 -14.61 -27.06
N PHE A 85 47.56 -15.19 -25.88
CA PHE A 85 48.29 -14.86 -24.65
C PHE A 85 49.79 -14.95 -24.89
N SER A 86 50.53 -13.89 -24.55
CA SER A 86 51.98 -14.02 -24.41
C SER A 86 52.27 -15.12 -23.39
N SER A 87 53.20 -16.01 -23.72
CA SER A 87 53.48 -17.28 -23.05
C SER A 87 54.07 -17.18 -21.62
N ILE A 88 53.83 -16.07 -20.92
CA ILE A 88 54.45 -15.75 -19.63
C ILE A 88 53.50 -16.00 -18.43
N THR A 89 52.20 -16.18 -18.62
CA THR A 89 51.27 -16.43 -17.50
C THR A 89 51.07 -17.92 -17.19
N LYS A 90 52.05 -18.54 -16.54
CA LYS A 90 51.83 -19.76 -15.76
C LYS A 90 51.16 -19.38 -14.42
N GLY A 91 49.88 -19.68 -14.29
CA GLY A 91 49.15 -19.70 -13.00
C GLY A 91 48.80 -18.32 -12.44
N GLY A 92 47.80 -17.66 -13.03
CA GLY A 92 47.19 -16.47 -12.45
C GLY A 92 46.13 -16.84 -11.42
N THR A 93 46.27 -16.32 -10.20
CA THR A 93 45.20 -16.27 -9.18
C THR A 93 43.98 -15.50 -9.71
N SER A 94 42.78 -15.86 -9.24
CA SER A 94 41.45 -15.36 -9.67
C SER A 94 41.25 -13.84 -9.69
N ASN A 95 42.21 -13.05 -9.19
CA ASN A 95 42.18 -11.58 -9.18
C ASN A 95 42.82 -10.91 -10.40
N SER A 96 43.11 -11.65 -11.47
CA SER A 96 43.78 -11.12 -12.68
C SER A 96 42.96 -11.25 -13.96
N MET A 97 41.62 -11.26 -13.86
CA MET A 97 40.80 -11.02 -15.04
C MET A 97 40.95 -9.55 -15.46
N PRO A 98 41.31 -9.25 -16.73
CA PRO A 98 41.29 -7.88 -17.24
C PRO A 98 39.88 -7.29 -17.08
N SER A 99 39.81 -6.00 -16.76
CA SER A 99 38.53 -5.28 -16.58
C SER A 99 37.67 -5.44 -17.84
N MET A 100 36.55 -6.14 -17.71
CA MET A 100 35.58 -6.30 -18.80
C MET A 100 34.51 -5.22 -18.66
N THR A 101 34.22 -4.54 -19.76
CA THR A 101 33.04 -3.66 -19.84
C THR A 101 31.84 -4.54 -20.11
N MET A 102 30.91 -4.62 -19.16
CA MET A 102 29.65 -5.32 -19.32
C MET A 102 28.74 -4.51 -20.25
N LEU A 103 28.46 -5.05 -21.44
CA LEU A 103 27.65 -4.36 -22.44
C LEU A 103 26.15 -4.53 -22.23
N ASN A 104 25.77 -5.62 -21.57
CA ASN A 104 24.45 -5.86 -21.01
C ASN A 104 24.69 -6.31 -19.57
N PRO A 105 24.53 -5.44 -18.55
CA PRO A 105 24.43 -5.94 -17.19
C PRO A 105 23.30 -6.97 -17.17
N PRO A 106 23.38 -8.03 -16.34
CA PRO A 106 22.26 -8.92 -16.18
C PRO A 106 21.03 -8.04 -15.93
N LYS A 107 20.00 -8.18 -16.78
CA LYS A 107 18.65 -7.97 -16.28
C LYS A 107 18.53 -9.02 -15.19
N VAL A 108 18.88 -8.62 -13.96
CA VAL A 108 18.35 -9.23 -12.76
C VAL A 108 16.87 -9.35 -13.10
N ASP A 109 16.36 -10.58 -13.28
CA ASP A 109 14.92 -10.81 -13.42
C ASP A 109 14.33 -9.90 -12.33
N GLU A 110 13.67 -8.80 -12.74
CA GLU A 110 13.28 -7.77 -11.80
C GLU A 110 12.53 -8.52 -10.72
N ASN A 111 13.02 -8.46 -9.49
CA ASN A 111 12.33 -9.05 -8.36
C ASN A 111 10.97 -8.36 -8.34
N ASN A 112 9.97 -8.98 -8.99
CA ASN A 112 8.62 -8.46 -9.07
C ASN A 112 8.26 -8.18 -7.62
N ALA A 113 8.00 -6.93 -7.27
CA ALA A 113 7.80 -6.63 -5.88
C ALA A 113 6.65 -7.50 -5.34
N ASN A 114 6.56 -7.75 -4.03
CA ASN A 114 5.35 -8.29 -3.39
C ASN A 114 4.98 -7.46 -2.14
N VAL A 115 3.97 -7.86 -1.37
CA VAL A 115 3.62 -7.27 -0.06
C VAL A 115 3.80 -8.29 1.06
N VAL A 116 4.18 -7.85 2.26
CA VAL A 116 4.29 -8.78 3.39
C VAL A 116 2.91 -9.40 3.69
N GLY A 117 2.92 -10.70 3.98
CA GLY A 117 1.70 -11.49 4.20
C GLY A 117 0.84 -11.75 2.95
N ALA A 118 1.37 -11.59 1.74
CA ALA A 118 0.64 -11.78 0.46
C ALA A 118 -0.09 -13.13 0.34
N GLN A 119 0.44 -14.19 0.94
CA GLN A 119 -0.14 -15.54 0.93
C GLN A 119 -1.49 -15.65 1.65
N ARG A 120 -1.91 -14.64 2.41
CA ARG A 120 -3.16 -14.68 3.19
C ARG A 120 -4.39 -14.16 2.45
N GLY A 121 -4.29 -13.88 1.14
CA GLY A 121 -5.42 -13.40 0.33
C GLY A 121 -5.97 -12.09 0.88
N GLU A 122 -7.30 -11.96 1.01
CA GLU A 122 -7.96 -10.72 1.48
C GLU A 122 -7.49 -10.25 2.87
N ASN A 123 -7.08 -11.18 3.75
CA ASN A 123 -6.60 -10.84 5.09
C ASN A 123 -5.24 -10.11 5.08
N ARG A 124 -4.62 -9.94 3.91
CA ARG A 124 -3.41 -9.11 3.72
C ARG A 124 -3.62 -7.65 4.09
N GLN A 125 -4.86 -7.15 4.14
CA GLN A 125 -5.15 -5.80 4.63
C GLN A 125 -5.06 -5.67 6.16
N ASN A 126 -5.16 -6.77 6.91
CA ASN A 126 -5.02 -6.81 8.37
C ASN A 126 -3.68 -7.45 8.74
N LYS A 127 -2.60 -6.72 8.42
CA LYS A 127 -1.23 -7.13 8.69
C LYS A 127 -0.94 -7.16 10.19
N LYS A 128 -0.06 -8.08 10.56
CA LYS A 128 0.37 -8.31 11.93
C LYS A 128 1.82 -7.87 12.10
N ALA A 129 2.09 -7.10 13.14
CA ALA A 129 3.44 -6.70 13.52
C ALA A 129 3.74 -7.13 14.96
N LEU A 130 4.90 -7.77 15.17
CA LEU A 130 5.43 -8.08 16.50
C LEU A 130 6.59 -7.14 16.81
N LEU A 131 6.44 -6.37 17.87
CA LEU A 131 7.39 -5.36 18.31
C LEU A 131 7.91 -5.77 19.70
N LEU A 132 9.17 -6.18 19.78
CA LEU A 132 9.78 -6.65 21.03
C LEU A 132 10.92 -5.73 21.47
N SER A 133 10.83 -5.23 22.71
CA SER A 133 11.86 -4.42 23.35
C SER A 133 12.23 -4.99 24.72
N PRO A 134 13.00 -6.10 24.79
CA PRO A 134 13.35 -6.77 26.05
C PRO A 134 14.19 -5.90 27.00
N TYR A 135 14.83 -4.88 26.45
CA TYR A 135 15.67 -3.92 27.16
C TYR A 135 15.10 -2.51 27.13
N ALA A 136 13.77 -2.36 27.08
CA ALA A 136 13.13 -1.04 27.09
C ALA A 136 13.56 -0.19 28.30
N TRP A 137 13.79 -0.80 29.46
CA TRP A 137 14.34 -0.13 30.66
C TRP A 137 15.74 0.47 30.47
N HIS A 138 16.56 -0.11 29.58
CA HIS A 138 17.91 0.36 29.32
C HIS A 138 17.93 1.39 28.18
N PHE A 139 17.24 1.10 27.07
CA PHE A 139 17.18 2.01 25.92
C PHE A 139 16.25 3.21 26.16
N ALA A 140 15.25 3.05 27.03
CA ALA A 140 14.23 4.05 27.32
C ALA A 140 13.66 4.68 26.03
N THR A 141 13.64 6.01 25.95
CA THR A 141 13.13 6.76 24.80
C THR A 141 13.98 6.63 23.53
N THR A 142 15.18 6.04 23.63
CA THR A 142 16.07 5.79 22.49
C THR A 142 15.86 4.43 21.84
N SER A 143 14.96 3.59 22.37
CA SER A 143 14.57 2.33 21.74
C SER A 143 14.02 2.60 20.32
N ASP A 144 14.57 1.89 19.35
CA ASP A 144 14.18 1.97 17.94
C ASP A 144 12.85 1.25 17.67
N VAL A 145 12.43 0.32 18.54
CA VAL A 145 11.12 -0.35 18.50
C VAL A 145 9.95 0.64 18.68
N LEU A 146 10.20 1.80 19.29
CA LEU A 146 9.21 2.86 19.41
C LEU A 146 8.80 3.43 18.04
N VAL A 147 9.70 3.37 17.03
CA VAL A 147 9.43 3.89 15.68
C VAL A 147 8.26 3.17 15.01
N PRO A 148 8.30 1.84 14.80
CA PRO A 148 7.14 1.15 14.24
C PRO A 148 5.92 1.20 15.17
N LEU A 149 6.11 1.22 16.49
CA LEU A 149 4.98 1.32 17.42
C LEU A 149 4.18 2.61 17.21
N GLU A 150 4.85 3.74 17.02
CA GLU A 150 4.21 5.02 16.77
C GLU A 150 3.61 5.09 15.36
N LYS A 151 4.36 4.65 14.33
CA LYS A 151 3.98 4.83 12.92
C LYS A 151 2.98 3.79 12.41
N LEU A 152 3.06 2.53 12.85
CA LEU A 152 2.15 1.49 12.39
C LEU A 152 0.78 1.59 13.07
N LYS A 153 0.71 2.11 14.30
CA LYS A 153 -0.55 2.21 15.06
C LYS A 153 -1.63 3.03 14.37
N THR A 154 -1.23 4.04 13.59
CA THR A 154 -2.14 4.89 12.82
C THR A 154 -2.33 4.39 11.39
N ASN A 155 -1.56 3.39 10.94
CA ASN A 155 -1.65 2.87 9.60
C ASN A 155 -2.81 1.87 9.48
N LYS A 156 -3.63 2.04 8.44
CA LYS A 156 -4.81 1.19 8.17
C LYS A 156 -4.49 -0.30 8.16
N ASN A 157 -3.33 -0.68 7.60
CA ASN A 157 -3.00 -2.07 7.37
C ASN A 157 -2.65 -2.81 8.66
N TYR A 158 -2.40 -2.10 9.76
CA TYR A 158 -1.98 -2.69 11.03
C TYR A 158 -2.97 -2.40 12.17
N ARG A 159 -4.17 -1.89 11.85
CA ARG A 159 -5.18 -1.55 12.86
C ARG A 159 -5.58 -2.79 13.66
N GLY A 160 -5.26 -2.80 14.96
CA GLY A 160 -5.50 -3.96 15.83
C GLY A 160 -4.58 -5.16 15.60
N GLY A 161 -3.62 -5.06 14.67
CA GLY A 161 -2.67 -6.13 14.33
C GLY A 161 -1.29 -5.97 14.96
N ILE A 162 -1.09 -5.00 15.85
CA ILE A 162 0.21 -4.75 16.48
C ILE A 162 0.25 -5.40 17.86
N THR A 163 1.19 -6.32 18.04
CA THR A 163 1.55 -6.88 19.35
C THR A 163 2.88 -6.27 19.77
N SER A 164 2.86 -5.49 20.85
CA SER A 164 4.06 -4.85 21.39
C SER A 164 4.31 -5.34 22.81
N LYS A 165 5.51 -5.84 23.09
CA LYS A 165 5.93 -6.25 24.43
C LYS A 165 7.28 -5.65 24.78
N ALA A 166 7.41 -5.22 26.03
CA ALA A 166 8.60 -4.57 26.55
C ALA A 166 8.78 -4.91 28.03
N ASN A 167 10.03 -5.04 28.47
CA ASN A 167 10.34 -5.07 29.90
C ASN A 167 10.69 -3.63 30.33
N SER A 168 9.79 -2.98 31.08
CA SER A 168 9.93 -1.57 31.49
C SER A 168 10.89 -1.40 32.66
N SER A 169 11.25 -2.49 33.35
CA SER A 169 12.33 -2.55 34.33
C SER A 169 13.22 -3.78 34.13
N LYS A 170 14.40 -3.78 34.75
CA LYS A 170 15.34 -4.91 34.69
C LYS A 170 14.78 -6.22 35.25
N THR A 171 13.84 -6.13 36.19
CA THR A 171 13.23 -7.29 36.86
C THR A 171 11.91 -7.72 36.24
N GLU A 172 11.35 -6.94 35.31
CA GLU A 172 10.13 -7.29 34.61
C GLU A 172 10.40 -8.36 33.56
N GLN A 173 9.48 -9.30 33.39
CA GLN A 173 9.61 -10.49 32.54
C GLN A 173 8.34 -10.68 31.71
N THR A 174 7.98 -9.64 30.96
CA THR A 174 6.75 -9.59 30.13
C THR A 174 6.92 -10.36 28.81
N ILE A 175 8.17 -10.48 28.34
CA ILE A 175 8.53 -11.24 27.14
C ILE A 175 8.89 -12.68 27.53
N THR A 176 8.38 -13.66 26.79
CA THR A 176 8.63 -15.09 27.01
C THR A 176 9.26 -15.76 25.78
N ILE A 177 9.67 -17.03 25.88
CA ILE A 177 10.24 -17.76 24.74
C ILE A 177 9.19 -18.00 23.64
N GLU A 178 7.92 -18.13 24.01
CA GLU A 178 6.80 -18.25 23.08
C GLU A 178 6.67 -17.03 22.17
N ASP A 179 6.99 -15.82 22.67
CA ASP A 179 6.99 -14.62 21.85
C ASP A 179 8.00 -14.72 20.70
N TYR A 180 9.19 -15.26 20.98
CA TYR A 180 10.17 -15.53 19.95
C TYR A 180 9.67 -16.61 18.99
N LEU A 181 9.24 -17.77 19.50
CA LEU A 181 8.71 -18.86 18.67
C LEU A 181 7.53 -18.44 17.76
N SER A 182 6.79 -17.40 18.13
CA SER A 182 5.67 -16.86 17.34
C SER A 182 6.05 -15.97 16.16
N PHE A 183 7.33 -15.68 15.90
CA PHE A 183 7.75 -14.76 14.82
C PHE A 183 7.12 -15.08 13.46
N ASN A 184 6.91 -16.38 13.16
CA ASN A 184 6.31 -16.79 11.89
C ASN A 184 4.81 -16.43 11.76
N ASP A 185 4.14 -16.02 12.84
CA ASP A 185 2.73 -15.60 12.83
C ASP A 185 2.54 -14.13 12.38
N TYR A 186 3.64 -13.36 12.32
CA TYR A 186 3.63 -11.93 12.02
C TYR A 186 4.25 -11.64 10.66
N ASP A 187 3.79 -10.57 10.01
CA ASP A 187 4.30 -10.16 8.69
C ASP A 187 5.54 -9.28 8.82
N VAL A 188 5.58 -8.50 9.92
CA VAL A 188 6.72 -7.68 10.32
C VAL A 188 7.12 -8.04 11.74
N VAL A 189 8.41 -8.31 11.96
CA VAL A 189 8.98 -8.50 13.28
C VAL A 189 10.08 -7.45 13.47
N HIS A 190 9.96 -6.63 14.52
CA HIS A 190 11.02 -5.71 14.95
C HIS A 190 11.44 -6.06 16.38
N LEU A 191 12.66 -6.56 16.52
CA LEU A 191 13.30 -6.86 17.79
C LEU A 191 14.43 -5.85 18.05
N GLY A 192 14.26 -5.00 19.06
CA GLY A 192 15.30 -4.10 19.56
C GLY A 192 15.87 -4.64 20.87
N THR A 193 17.11 -5.15 20.83
CA THR A 193 17.72 -5.85 21.98
C THR A 193 19.25 -5.73 21.97
N HIS A 194 19.92 -6.30 22.97
CA HIS A 194 21.38 -6.46 22.96
C HIS A 194 21.80 -7.66 22.12
N GLY A 195 22.99 -7.57 21.53
CA GLY A 195 23.61 -8.67 20.83
C GLY A 195 25.10 -8.71 21.15
N SER A 196 25.71 -9.87 21.00
CA SER A 196 27.15 -10.05 21.16
C SER A 196 27.66 -11.16 20.25
N GLN A 197 28.94 -11.10 19.94
CA GLN A 197 29.67 -12.24 19.40
C GLN A 197 30.53 -12.84 20.52
N THR A 198 30.38 -14.13 20.78
CA THR A 198 31.24 -14.85 21.73
C THR A 198 31.95 -16.01 21.03
N CYS A 199 33.24 -16.17 21.30
CA CYS A 199 34.07 -17.26 20.78
C CYS A 199 34.28 -18.31 21.87
N ASN A 200 34.10 -19.58 21.53
CA ASN A 200 34.44 -20.68 22.43
C ASN A 200 35.97 -20.79 22.53
N ILE A 201 36.55 -20.48 23.68
CA ILE A 201 37.99 -20.62 23.91
C ILE A 201 38.26 -22.03 24.45
N GLU A 202 38.93 -22.87 23.67
CA GLU A 202 39.44 -24.17 24.15
C GLU A 202 40.92 -24.01 24.56
N GLY A 203 41.21 -24.13 25.87
CA GLY A 203 42.57 -24.13 26.43
C GLY A 203 43.14 -22.76 26.86
N GLU A 204 44.32 -22.77 27.51
CA GLU A 204 45.02 -21.57 28.01
C GLU A 204 45.77 -20.78 26.92
N ILE A 205 45.73 -21.25 25.66
CA ILE A 205 46.36 -20.57 24.53
C ILE A 205 45.24 -19.87 23.75
N ILE A 206 45.31 -18.54 23.66
CA ILE A 206 44.44 -17.70 22.83
C ILE A 206 44.80 -17.92 21.35
N THR A 207 44.57 -19.13 20.83
CA THR A 207 44.30 -19.29 19.41
C THR A 207 42.87 -18.78 19.22
N MET A 208 42.69 -17.69 18.47
CA MET A 208 41.35 -17.26 18.04
C MET A 208 40.67 -18.46 17.41
N THR A 209 39.75 -19.09 18.13
CA THR A 209 39.02 -20.23 17.61
C THR A 209 38.13 -19.73 16.49
N THR A 210 37.98 -20.56 15.46
CA THR A 210 37.02 -20.32 14.38
C THR A 210 35.57 -20.46 14.87
N ASN A 211 35.36 -20.94 16.11
CA ASN A 211 34.07 -21.24 16.70
C ASN A 211 33.51 -20.05 17.50
N CYS A 212 33.19 -18.95 16.80
CA CYS A 212 32.44 -17.83 17.36
C CYS A 212 31.01 -17.83 16.85
N GLN A 213 30.07 -17.47 17.72
CA GLN A 213 28.64 -17.41 17.41
C GLN A 213 28.07 -16.05 17.81
N SER A 214 27.09 -15.60 17.05
CA SER A 214 26.23 -14.48 17.40
C SER A 214 25.21 -14.90 18.46
N TYR A 215 25.00 -14.05 19.45
CA TYR A 215 24.02 -14.24 20.52
C TYR A 215 23.09 -13.03 20.56
N ILE A 216 21.78 -13.29 20.53
CA ILE A 216 20.75 -12.26 20.64
C ILE A 216 20.11 -12.38 22.02
N ALA A 217 20.21 -11.32 22.82
CA ALA A 217 19.71 -11.30 24.19
C ALA A 217 18.18 -11.33 24.21
N THR A 218 17.60 -12.22 25.02
CA THR A 218 16.14 -12.36 25.11
C THR A 218 15.51 -11.42 26.14
N GLY A 219 16.30 -10.86 27.06
CA GLY A 219 15.82 -10.15 28.24
C GLY A 219 15.12 -11.05 29.27
N ILE A 220 15.13 -12.37 29.06
CA ILE A 220 14.60 -13.35 30.00
C ILE A 220 15.68 -13.67 31.02
N THR A 221 15.54 -13.13 32.23
CA THR A 221 16.59 -13.17 33.26
C THR A 221 16.19 -14.04 34.45
N PHE A 222 17.17 -14.57 35.15
CA PHE A 222 17.01 -15.36 36.36
C PHE A 222 18.18 -15.12 37.32
N THR A 223 17.93 -15.24 38.61
CA THR A 223 18.92 -14.94 39.68
C THR A 223 19.44 -16.18 40.39
N SER A 224 18.77 -17.34 40.26
CA SER A 224 19.18 -18.59 40.90
C SER A 224 19.50 -19.68 39.88
N ASP A 225 20.49 -20.50 40.22
CA ASP A 225 20.85 -21.69 39.43
C ASP A 225 19.69 -22.71 39.35
N GLU A 226 18.84 -22.77 40.37
CA GLU A 226 17.64 -23.61 40.38
C GLU A 226 16.66 -23.17 39.30
N ARG A 227 16.36 -21.87 39.21
CA ARG A 227 15.48 -21.33 38.17
C ARG A 227 16.05 -21.54 36.78
N ARG A 228 17.38 -21.42 36.62
CA ARG A 228 18.05 -21.75 35.35
C ARG A 228 17.79 -23.20 34.94
N ARG A 229 17.96 -24.16 35.87
CA ARG A 229 17.75 -25.59 35.60
C ARG A 229 16.29 -25.90 35.25
N GLU A 230 15.34 -25.30 35.96
CA GLU A 230 13.91 -25.42 35.64
C GLU A 230 13.60 -24.95 34.22
N LEU A 231 14.11 -23.77 33.84
CA LEU A 231 13.91 -23.21 32.50
C LEU A 231 14.56 -24.10 31.44
N GLN A 232 15.79 -24.55 31.67
CA GLN A 232 16.48 -25.50 30.78
C GLN A 232 15.68 -26.79 30.57
N GLU A 233 15.12 -27.36 31.62
CA GLU A 233 14.32 -28.59 31.53
C GLU A 233 12.99 -28.33 30.80
N SER A 234 12.31 -27.21 31.10
CA SER A 234 11.05 -26.85 30.45
C SER A 234 11.21 -26.53 28.95
N LEU A 235 12.38 -26.02 28.56
CA LEU A 235 12.71 -25.58 27.21
C LEU A 235 13.66 -26.55 26.48
N LYS A 236 13.85 -27.76 27.00
CA LYS A 236 14.81 -28.74 26.45
C LYS A 236 14.55 -29.13 24.99
N ASN A 237 13.31 -28.95 24.53
CA ASN A 237 12.91 -29.23 23.15
C ASN A 237 13.06 -28.01 22.22
N VAL A 238 13.42 -26.84 22.76
CA VAL A 238 13.67 -25.62 21.98
C VAL A 238 15.15 -25.55 21.65
N SER A 239 15.47 -25.76 20.37
CA SER A 239 16.85 -25.76 19.89
C SER A 239 17.42 -24.34 19.81
N GLY A 240 18.75 -24.22 19.94
CA GLY A 240 19.47 -22.96 19.72
C GLY A 240 19.34 -21.92 20.84
N LEU A 241 18.86 -22.30 22.02
CA LEU A 241 18.91 -21.47 23.23
C LEU A 241 20.26 -21.64 23.94
N ALA A 242 20.90 -20.53 24.28
CA ALA A 242 22.10 -20.50 25.10
C ALA A 242 21.79 -19.93 26.49
N PHE A 243 22.13 -20.67 27.54
CA PHE A 243 21.90 -20.26 28.93
C PHE A 243 23.20 -19.76 29.55
N THR A 244 23.21 -18.50 29.95
CA THR A 244 24.27 -17.92 30.79
C THR A 244 23.90 -18.05 32.28
N PRO A 245 24.76 -17.61 33.22
CA PRO A 245 24.40 -17.60 34.64
C PRO A 245 23.17 -16.75 34.99
N THR A 246 22.78 -15.79 34.13
CA THR A 246 21.73 -14.82 34.47
C THR A 246 20.66 -14.63 33.41
N GLU A 247 20.85 -15.14 32.19
CA GLU A 247 19.96 -14.86 31.05
C GLU A 247 19.99 -15.94 29.96
N ILE A 248 18.91 -16.03 29.19
CA ILE A 248 18.78 -16.81 27.96
C ILE A 248 19.12 -15.97 26.71
N PHE A 249 19.86 -16.54 25.77
CA PHE A 249 20.18 -15.95 24.47
C PHE A 249 19.70 -16.85 23.33
N LEU A 250 19.35 -16.23 22.20
CA LEU A 250 19.08 -16.93 20.96
C LEU A 250 20.36 -16.99 20.13
N THR A 251 20.67 -18.18 19.61
CA THR A 251 21.74 -18.39 18.63
C THR A 251 21.15 -18.51 17.22
N PRO A 252 21.94 -18.41 16.13
CA PRO A 252 21.43 -18.63 14.78
C PRO A 252 20.69 -19.98 14.63
N ALA A 253 21.14 -21.04 15.33
CA ALA A 253 20.47 -22.34 15.34
C ALA A 253 19.01 -22.29 15.87
N PHE A 254 18.65 -21.29 16.68
CA PHE A 254 17.27 -21.10 17.11
C PHE A 254 16.38 -20.76 15.93
N PHE A 255 16.79 -19.81 15.08
CA PHE A 255 16.01 -19.40 13.91
C PHE A 255 15.90 -20.51 12.88
N ALA A 256 17.00 -21.23 12.62
CA ALA A 256 17.00 -22.39 11.73
C ALA A 256 16.02 -23.49 12.18
N ALA A 257 15.93 -23.73 13.49
CA ALA A 257 15.06 -24.77 14.04
C ALA A 257 13.60 -24.31 14.20
N ALA A 258 13.38 -23.07 14.63
CA ALA A 258 12.05 -22.53 14.88
C ALA A 258 11.30 -22.18 13.59
N TYR A 259 12.02 -21.79 12.54
CA TYR A 259 11.42 -21.33 11.28
C TYR A 259 12.13 -21.99 10.08
N PRO A 260 11.77 -23.23 9.72
CA PRO A 260 12.40 -23.90 8.58
C PRO A 260 12.05 -23.24 7.23
N ASP A 261 10.87 -22.61 7.13
CA ASP A 261 10.39 -21.95 5.92
C ASP A 261 9.71 -20.61 6.25
N VAL A 262 10.34 -19.52 5.82
CA VAL A 262 9.90 -18.16 6.11
C VAL A 262 9.54 -17.45 4.82
N ASN A 263 8.26 -17.13 4.62
CA ASN A 263 7.76 -16.59 3.35
C ASN A 263 6.95 -15.30 3.51
N ASN A 264 7.22 -14.33 2.64
CA ASN A 264 6.65 -12.98 2.56
C ASN A 264 6.72 -12.20 3.89
N LYS A 265 7.91 -12.10 4.49
CA LYS A 265 8.10 -11.44 5.80
C LYS A 265 9.24 -10.44 5.80
N LEU A 266 9.13 -9.50 6.75
CA LEU A 266 10.17 -8.55 7.09
C LEU A 266 10.64 -8.80 8.54
N PHE A 267 11.94 -9.03 8.70
CA PHE A 267 12.61 -9.10 10.00
C PHE A 267 13.54 -7.93 10.19
N ILE A 268 13.47 -7.30 11.35
CA ILE A 268 14.44 -6.31 11.83
C ILE A 268 14.98 -6.84 13.15
N LEU A 269 16.22 -7.32 13.13
CA LEU A 269 16.97 -7.76 14.31
C LEU A 269 17.97 -6.67 14.67
N SER A 270 17.47 -5.67 15.41
CA SER A 270 18.25 -4.53 15.86
C SER A 270 19.01 -4.89 17.14
N ALA A 271 20.14 -5.56 16.95
CA ALA A 271 21.07 -5.93 18.02
C ALA A 271 22.52 -5.76 17.56
N CYS A 272 23.42 -5.57 18.52
CA CYS A 272 24.84 -5.37 18.23
C CYS A 272 25.52 -6.64 17.68
N GLN A 273 26.52 -6.45 16.81
CA GLN A 273 27.49 -7.48 16.39
C GLN A 273 26.92 -8.70 15.63
N LEU A 274 25.75 -8.59 14.99
CA LEU A 274 25.15 -9.73 14.29
C LEU A 274 25.81 -10.05 12.95
N GLY A 275 26.55 -9.11 12.35
CA GLY A 275 27.11 -9.29 11.01
C GLY A 275 28.60 -9.64 10.95
N GLN A 276 29.33 -9.69 12.07
CA GLN A 276 30.77 -9.91 12.07
C GLN A 276 31.19 -11.28 11.52
N ARG A 277 30.33 -12.30 11.67
CA ARG A 277 30.56 -13.68 11.18
C ARG A 277 29.70 -14.07 9.99
N GLY A 278 28.63 -13.34 9.71
CA GLY A 278 27.64 -13.69 8.69
C GLY A 278 26.81 -14.93 9.04
N ASP A 279 26.85 -15.43 10.28
CA ASP A 279 26.11 -16.62 10.72
C ASP A 279 24.59 -16.38 10.80
N VAL A 280 24.17 -15.19 11.26
CA VAL A 280 22.77 -14.74 11.21
C VAL A 280 22.30 -14.59 9.75
N GLU A 281 23.10 -13.93 8.90
CA GLU A 281 22.81 -13.75 7.48
C GLU A 281 22.66 -15.11 6.77
N THR A 282 23.65 -16.00 6.91
CA THR A 282 23.62 -17.36 6.35
C THR A 282 22.41 -18.15 6.83
N THR A 283 22.02 -18.01 8.10
CA THR A 283 20.83 -18.68 8.63
C THR A 283 19.57 -18.17 7.94
N PHE A 284 19.42 -16.85 7.80
CA PHE A 284 18.26 -16.26 7.14
C PHE A 284 18.25 -16.53 5.64
N ASP A 285 19.39 -16.56 4.95
CA ASP A 285 19.48 -16.96 3.54
C ASP A 285 18.98 -18.39 3.30
N ASN A 286 19.18 -19.27 4.28
CA ASN A 286 18.72 -20.66 4.21
C ASN A 286 17.21 -20.79 4.47
N ILE A 287 16.65 -20.06 5.44
CA ILE A 287 15.23 -20.20 5.85
C ILE A 287 14.27 -19.28 5.11
N LEU A 288 14.73 -18.12 4.61
CA LEU A 288 13.89 -17.21 3.84
C LEU A 288 13.59 -17.84 2.49
N GLN A 289 12.31 -17.87 2.11
CA GLN A 289 11.86 -18.21 0.76
C GLN A 289 11.58 -16.92 -0.02
N ASN A 290 10.92 -15.96 0.64
CA ASN A 290 10.74 -14.60 0.15
C ASN A 290 10.68 -13.62 1.32
N GLY A 291 11.50 -12.58 1.34
CA GLY A 291 11.51 -11.60 2.41
C GLY A 291 12.84 -10.88 2.62
N GLN A 292 12.89 -10.06 3.66
CA GLN A 292 14.06 -9.27 4.02
C GLN A 292 14.39 -9.39 5.50
N LEU A 293 15.69 -9.41 5.80
CA LEU A 293 16.24 -9.28 7.15
C LEU A 293 17.11 -8.02 7.21
N PHE A 294 16.92 -7.20 8.25
CA PHE A 294 17.79 -6.07 8.59
C PHE A 294 18.49 -6.32 9.91
N TYR A 295 19.80 -6.05 9.98
CA TYR A 295 20.64 -6.30 11.15
C TYR A 295 21.88 -5.40 11.16
N TRP A 296 22.49 -5.21 12.33
CA TRP A 296 23.71 -4.40 12.47
C TRP A 296 24.97 -5.26 12.40
N HIS A 297 25.95 -4.79 11.61
CA HIS A 297 27.21 -5.50 11.47
C HIS A 297 28.04 -5.48 12.76
N ASN A 298 28.23 -4.30 13.35
CA ASN A 298 28.98 -4.06 14.60
C ASN A 298 28.08 -3.45 15.69
N ASN A 299 28.66 -2.97 16.79
CA ASN A 299 27.91 -2.24 17.82
C ASN A 299 27.22 -1.02 17.21
N VAL A 300 25.99 -0.72 17.66
CA VAL A 300 25.25 0.47 17.25
C VAL A 300 24.75 1.22 18.48
N ILE A 301 24.76 2.55 18.42
CA ILE A 301 24.17 3.38 19.46
C ILE A 301 22.65 3.42 19.22
N ALA A 302 21.86 3.16 20.26
CA ALA A 302 20.39 3.06 20.16
C ALA A 302 19.76 4.31 19.50
N THR A 303 20.27 5.51 19.76
CA THR A 303 19.79 6.74 19.12
C THR A 303 19.98 6.76 17.61
N ASP A 304 21.07 6.18 17.10
CA ASP A 304 21.34 6.15 15.67
C ASP A 304 20.55 5.03 14.99
N ALA A 305 20.39 3.88 15.65
CA ALA A 305 19.44 2.85 15.22
C ALA A 305 18.02 3.41 15.09
N LYS A 306 17.55 4.16 16.09
CA LYS A 306 16.25 4.82 16.07
C LYS A 306 16.12 5.78 14.88
N LYS A 307 17.12 6.60 14.57
CA LYS A 307 17.11 7.51 13.41
C LYS A 307 17.07 6.74 12.08
N ALA A 308 17.90 5.71 11.96
CA ALA A 308 17.99 4.89 10.75
C ALA A 308 16.64 4.22 10.45
N PHE A 309 16.06 3.54 11.43
CA PHE A 309 14.76 2.91 11.27
C PHE A 309 13.62 3.92 11.14
N ASN A 310 13.70 5.10 11.79
CA ASN A 310 12.73 6.16 11.52
C ASN A 310 12.74 6.57 10.04
N SER A 311 13.92 6.81 9.46
CA SER A 311 14.04 7.13 8.04
C SER A 311 13.51 6.00 7.15
N MET A 312 13.82 4.74 7.49
CA MET A 312 13.39 3.58 6.71
C MET A 312 11.85 3.41 6.75
N TYR A 313 11.23 3.50 7.94
CA TYR A 313 9.78 3.43 8.06
C TYR A 313 9.07 4.63 7.43
N ASP A 314 9.65 5.83 7.46
CA ASP A 314 9.09 6.99 6.75
C ASP A 314 9.03 6.75 5.24
N ARG A 315 10.10 6.21 4.64
CA ARG A 315 10.12 5.79 3.23
C ARG A 315 9.07 4.73 2.94
N MET A 316 9.04 3.65 3.71
CA MET A 316 8.09 2.55 3.49
C MET A 316 6.62 2.93 3.67
N LEU A 317 6.30 3.86 4.59
CA LEU A 317 4.91 4.20 4.91
C LEU A 317 4.39 5.44 4.17
N GLN A 318 5.22 6.46 3.99
CA GLN A 318 4.79 7.73 3.36
C GLN A 318 4.99 7.72 1.85
N TYR A 319 6.06 7.07 1.37
CA TYR A 319 6.34 6.94 -0.06
C TYR A 319 5.85 5.60 -0.62
N GLY A 320 5.48 4.66 0.27
CA GLY A 320 5.10 3.31 -0.11
C GLY A 320 6.26 2.52 -0.71
N GLU A 321 7.51 2.87 -0.40
CA GLU A 321 8.68 2.17 -0.95
C GLU A 321 8.79 0.74 -0.42
N THR A 322 9.31 -0.17 -1.25
CA THR A 322 9.65 -1.53 -0.80
C THR A 322 10.75 -1.47 0.26
N SER A 323 10.87 -2.48 1.13
CA SER A 323 11.91 -2.51 2.16
C SER A 323 13.34 -2.38 1.59
N PRO A 324 13.72 -3.05 0.48
CA PRO A 324 15.01 -2.80 -0.18
C PRO A 324 15.20 -1.36 -0.64
N THR A 325 14.23 -0.79 -1.36
CA THR A 325 14.32 0.60 -1.86
C THR A 325 14.39 1.60 -0.70
N ALA A 326 13.58 1.41 0.34
CA ALA A 326 13.59 2.24 1.54
C ALA A 326 14.96 2.20 2.21
N PHE A 327 15.60 1.02 2.31
CA PHE A 327 16.95 0.87 2.84
C PHE A 327 18.00 1.57 1.95
N GLU A 328 17.93 1.43 0.64
CA GLU A 328 18.78 2.15 -0.31
C GLU A 328 18.65 3.68 -0.17
N ASN A 329 17.45 4.15 0.16
CA ASN A 329 17.13 5.57 0.32
C ASN A 329 17.31 6.11 1.75
N VAL A 330 17.63 5.27 2.75
CA VAL A 330 18.11 5.74 4.06
C VAL A 330 19.41 6.53 3.83
N PRO A 331 19.57 7.74 4.39
CA PRO A 331 20.79 8.52 4.25
C PRO A 331 22.03 7.71 4.62
N ASP A 332 23.07 7.77 3.80
CA ASP A 332 24.30 7.00 4.03
C ASP A 332 24.89 7.22 5.43
N VAL A 333 24.80 8.44 5.96
CA VAL A 333 25.25 8.78 7.33
C VAL A 333 24.49 8.06 8.45
N LEU A 334 23.34 7.44 8.16
CA LEU A 334 22.51 6.68 9.10
C LEU A 334 22.60 5.16 8.89
N LYS A 335 23.25 4.69 7.83
CA LYS A 335 23.38 3.25 7.53
C LYS A 335 24.80 2.77 7.25
N LYS A 336 25.71 3.67 6.89
CA LYS A 336 27.12 3.41 6.63
C LYS A 336 27.97 4.24 7.58
N ASN A 337 29.09 3.69 8.01
CA ASN A 337 30.10 4.43 8.77
C ASN A 337 29.57 5.10 10.05
N LEU A 338 28.62 4.45 10.75
CA LEU A 338 28.20 4.90 12.07
C LEU A 338 29.27 4.55 13.10
N ARG A 339 29.69 5.50 13.92
CA ARG A 339 30.76 5.29 14.90
C ARG A 339 30.27 4.38 16.04
N THR A 340 31.00 3.30 16.34
CA THR A 340 30.45 2.19 17.15
C THR A 340 30.86 2.18 18.61
N PHE A 341 31.85 3.00 18.99
CA PHE A 341 32.26 3.42 20.34
C PHE A 341 33.67 4.03 20.22
N GLU A 342 33.95 5.10 20.97
CA GLU A 342 35.34 5.44 21.36
C GLU A 342 35.67 4.62 22.60
N SER A 343 36.74 3.84 22.56
CA SER A 343 37.34 3.16 23.71
C SER A 343 38.83 3.08 23.40
N GLU A 344 39.78 3.54 24.21
CA GLU A 344 39.84 4.19 25.52
C GLU A 344 41.13 5.04 25.49
N GLU A 345 41.14 6.24 26.08
CA GLU A 345 42.37 7.03 26.34
C GLU A 345 43.43 6.29 27.19
N LYS A 346 43.20 5.03 27.60
CA LYS A 346 44.09 4.26 28.47
C LYS A 346 45.21 3.49 27.75
N ARG A 347 45.23 3.45 26.41
CA ARG A 347 46.29 2.75 25.64
C ARG A 347 46.97 3.54 24.52
N GLY A 348 46.57 4.78 24.26
CA GLY A 348 47.26 5.64 23.28
C GLY A 348 46.97 5.35 21.80
N ASP A 349 46.24 4.28 21.48
CA ASP A 349 45.80 3.95 20.13
C ASP A 349 44.27 3.84 20.08
N SER A 350 43.58 4.87 19.56
CA SER A 350 42.15 4.79 19.25
C SER A 350 41.97 4.14 17.88
N ILE A 351 41.37 2.95 17.85
CA ILE A 351 40.88 2.35 16.60
C ILE A 351 39.45 2.83 16.40
N GLU A 352 39.22 3.66 15.40
CA GLU A 352 37.85 4.01 15.01
C GLU A 352 37.17 2.79 14.40
N VAL A 353 36.18 2.24 15.11
CA VAL A 353 35.35 1.15 14.62
C VAL A 353 34.02 1.72 14.14
N TYR A 354 33.60 1.27 12.96
CA TYR A 354 32.41 1.72 12.25
C TYR A 354 31.40 0.57 12.10
N THR A 355 30.10 0.85 12.17
CA THR A 355 29.01 -0.11 11.92
C THR A 355 28.25 0.25 10.67
N TYR A 356 27.56 -0.75 10.16
CA TYR A 356 26.78 -0.71 8.95
C TYR A 356 25.45 -1.41 9.24
N LEU A 357 24.36 -0.79 8.83
CA LEU A 357 23.09 -1.50 8.69
C LEU A 357 23.21 -2.39 7.46
N LYS A 358 22.93 -3.68 7.65
CA LYS A 358 22.97 -4.69 6.60
C LYS A 358 21.56 -5.18 6.30
N MET A 359 21.40 -5.68 5.09
CA MET A 359 20.17 -6.29 4.60
C MET A 359 20.51 -7.62 3.94
N ALA A 360 19.84 -8.69 4.35
CA ALA A 360 19.77 -9.93 3.58
C ALA A 360 18.40 -9.98 2.87
N THR A 361 18.37 -10.43 1.62
CA THR A 361 17.15 -10.45 0.80
C THR A 361 17.11 -11.72 -0.02
N LYS A 362 15.94 -12.36 -0.02
CA LYS A 362 15.64 -13.50 -0.88
C LYS A 362 14.25 -13.34 -1.48
N GLY A 363 14.11 -13.67 -2.76
CA GLY A 363 12.87 -13.43 -3.51
C GLY A 363 12.59 -11.93 -3.73
N ASN A 364 11.31 -11.64 -3.90
CA ASN A 364 10.71 -10.36 -4.28
C ASN A 364 10.95 -9.22 -3.27
N ALA A 365 11.04 -7.98 -3.78
CA ALA A 365 11.11 -6.78 -2.96
C ALA A 365 9.74 -6.51 -2.27
N MET A 366 9.70 -6.39 -0.94
CA MET A 366 8.42 -6.38 -0.22
C MET A 366 7.98 -4.98 0.19
N HIS A 367 6.71 -4.63 -0.03
CA HIS A 367 6.06 -3.54 0.69
C HIS A 367 5.53 -4.02 2.03
N ILE A 368 5.61 -3.16 3.05
CA ILE A 368 4.96 -3.43 4.35
C ILE A 368 3.50 -2.99 4.37
N ILE A 369 3.04 -2.18 3.41
CA ILE A 369 1.65 -1.72 3.28
C ILE A 369 1.07 -2.15 1.95
N GLU A 370 -0.26 -2.04 1.84
CA GLU A 370 -0.92 -2.14 0.54
C GLU A 370 -0.66 -0.86 -0.27
N PRO A 371 -0.15 -0.96 -1.51
CA PRO A 371 0.24 0.19 -2.33
C PRO A 371 -0.96 0.87 -3.00
N ILE A 372 -2.18 0.62 -2.53
CA ILE A 372 -3.43 1.14 -3.10
C ILE A 372 -4.41 1.59 -2.00
N SER A 373 -5.02 2.76 -2.21
CA SER A 373 -6.02 3.37 -1.33
C SER A 373 -7.17 4.01 -2.11
N PHE A 374 -8.44 3.68 -1.82
CA PHE A 374 -9.61 4.44 -2.27
C PHE A 374 -9.61 5.79 -1.55
N ILE A 375 -9.73 6.87 -2.31
CA ILE A 375 -9.74 8.24 -1.81
C ILE A 375 -11.13 8.82 -1.99
N ASP A 376 -11.65 9.42 -0.93
CA ASP A 376 -12.83 10.26 -1.01
C ASP A 376 -12.46 11.58 -1.70
N GLU A 377 -12.99 11.79 -2.90
CA GLU A 377 -12.78 12.99 -3.71
C GLU A 377 -13.10 14.29 -2.96
N LYS A 378 -14.05 14.26 -2.03
CA LYS A 378 -14.49 15.45 -1.29
C LYS A 378 -13.51 15.82 -0.19
N THR A 379 -13.09 14.84 0.61
CA THR A 379 -12.22 15.09 1.76
C THR A 379 -10.74 15.02 1.39
N LYS A 380 -10.39 14.42 0.25
CA LYS A 380 -9.03 14.07 -0.19
C LYS A 380 -8.29 13.16 0.80
N ASN A 381 -9.06 12.48 1.65
CA ASN A 381 -8.57 11.48 2.59
C ASN A 381 -8.98 10.09 2.10
N GLU A 382 -8.36 9.08 2.69
CA GLU A 382 -8.75 7.70 2.43
C GLU A 382 -10.22 7.46 2.82
N LEU A 383 -10.95 6.79 1.93
CA LEU A 383 -12.33 6.39 2.13
C LEU A 383 -12.44 5.47 3.36
N GLN A 384 -13.47 5.67 4.18
CA GLN A 384 -13.69 4.91 5.41
C GLN A 384 -14.88 3.95 5.27
N ASP A 385 -14.81 2.82 5.96
CA ASP A 385 -15.84 1.78 5.92
C ASP A 385 -17.19 2.33 6.43
N GLY A 386 -18.27 1.96 5.75
CA GLY A 386 -19.64 2.37 6.05
C GLY A 386 -20.02 3.79 5.62
N VAL A 387 -19.10 4.56 5.02
CA VAL A 387 -19.41 5.91 4.51
C VAL A 387 -20.43 5.82 3.37
N VAL A 388 -21.38 6.75 3.34
CA VAL A 388 -22.32 6.88 2.23
C VAL A 388 -21.57 7.37 0.99
N TYR A 389 -21.59 6.57 -0.08
CA TYR A 389 -20.86 6.84 -1.32
C TYR A 389 -21.78 7.39 -2.41
N PRO A 390 -21.36 8.39 -3.20
CA PRO A 390 -22.20 9.06 -4.18
C PRO A 390 -22.33 8.23 -5.46
N PHE A 391 -23.17 7.19 -5.45
CA PHE A 391 -23.56 6.47 -6.66
C PHE A 391 -24.49 7.33 -7.53
N GLU A 392 -24.29 7.26 -8.85
CA GLU A 392 -25.04 7.98 -9.86
C GLU A 392 -26.05 7.04 -10.54
N GLY A 393 -27.35 7.33 -10.41
CA GLY A 393 -28.41 6.48 -10.93
C GLY A 393 -29.56 6.40 -9.93
N ILE A 394 -30.63 5.70 -10.28
CA ILE A 394 -31.77 5.48 -9.38
C ILE A 394 -31.68 4.07 -8.85
N LEU A 395 -31.62 3.96 -7.51
CA LEU A 395 -31.55 2.68 -6.83
C LEU A 395 -32.88 1.93 -6.95
N GLU A 396 -32.80 0.62 -7.20
CA GLU A 396 -33.91 -0.32 -7.31
C GLU A 396 -34.80 -0.07 -8.56
N ASP A 397 -34.18 0.35 -9.68
CA ASP A 397 -34.85 0.62 -10.97
C ASP A 397 -34.56 -0.41 -12.08
N ASP A 398 -33.88 -1.50 -11.73
CA ASP A 398 -33.35 -2.53 -12.62
C ASP A 398 -32.35 -2.01 -13.69
N GLN A 399 -31.87 -0.76 -13.58
CA GLN A 399 -30.80 -0.22 -14.42
C GLN A 399 -29.47 -0.15 -13.64
N PRO A 400 -28.33 -0.30 -14.33
CA PRO A 400 -27.03 -0.15 -13.67
C PRO A 400 -26.73 1.28 -13.21
N GLU A 401 -26.24 1.46 -11.99
CA GLU A 401 -25.66 2.72 -11.56
C GLU A 401 -24.26 2.94 -12.16
N LYS A 402 -23.80 4.18 -12.02
CA LYS A 402 -22.43 4.60 -12.27
C LYS A 402 -21.80 5.16 -10.99
N ALA A 403 -20.48 5.19 -10.96
CA ALA A 403 -19.77 5.96 -9.96
C ALA A 403 -18.39 6.37 -10.46
N SER A 404 -17.87 7.45 -9.87
CA SER A 404 -16.48 7.84 -10.05
C SER A 404 -15.65 7.34 -8.88
N PHE A 405 -14.46 6.79 -9.12
CA PHE A 405 -13.57 6.24 -8.10
C PHE A 405 -12.19 6.88 -8.22
N THR A 406 -11.70 7.43 -7.10
CA THR A 406 -10.32 7.94 -7.03
C THR A 406 -9.46 7.00 -6.21
N LEU A 407 -8.32 6.59 -6.76
CA LEU A 407 -7.36 5.72 -6.12
C LEU A 407 -6.03 6.46 -5.94
N GLU A 408 -5.38 6.22 -4.81
CA GLU A 408 -3.99 6.58 -4.54
C GLU A 408 -3.13 5.33 -4.66
N PHE A 409 -2.19 5.34 -5.60
CA PHE A 409 -1.16 4.33 -5.80
C PHE A 409 0.15 4.82 -5.19
N LEU A 410 0.80 4.00 -4.36
CA LEU A 410 2.05 4.33 -3.67
C LEU A 410 3.20 3.41 -4.08
N GLY A 411 4.43 3.89 -3.91
CA GLY A 411 5.66 3.13 -4.09
C GLY A 411 6.29 3.23 -5.47
N TYR A 412 5.63 3.89 -6.41
CA TYR A 412 6.05 3.95 -7.81
C TYR A 412 5.87 5.34 -8.40
N THR A 413 6.89 5.76 -9.14
CA THR A 413 6.81 6.93 -10.02
C THR A 413 5.88 6.65 -11.19
N THR A 414 5.30 7.70 -11.77
CA THR A 414 4.54 7.62 -13.02
C THR A 414 5.32 6.89 -14.12
N GLN A 415 6.64 7.15 -14.24
CA GLN A 415 7.49 6.48 -15.22
C GLN A 415 7.61 4.97 -14.96
N GLU A 416 7.82 4.54 -13.71
CA GLU A 416 7.89 3.12 -13.37
C GLU A 416 6.56 2.39 -13.61
N ILE A 417 5.43 3.05 -13.33
CA ILE A 417 4.09 2.48 -13.60
C ILE A 417 3.92 2.24 -15.11
N GLN A 418 4.32 3.21 -15.93
CA GLN A 418 4.27 3.10 -17.38
C GLN A 418 5.24 2.05 -17.92
N ASP A 419 6.51 2.08 -17.52
CA ASP A 419 7.56 1.18 -18.02
C ASP A 419 7.29 -0.29 -17.71
N LYS A 420 6.66 -0.55 -16.55
CA LYS A 420 6.29 -1.90 -16.11
C LYS A 420 4.89 -2.32 -16.54
N GLY A 421 4.18 -1.48 -17.28
CA GLY A 421 2.83 -1.77 -17.79
C GLY A 421 1.84 -2.11 -16.68
N MET A 422 1.91 -1.41 -15.55
CA MET A 422 1.03 -1.70 -14.42
C MET A 422 -0.42 -1.30 -14.76
N SER A 423 -1.38 -2.05 -14.22
CA SER A 423 -2.80 -1.88 -14.52
C SER A 423 -3.67 -2.00 -13.27
N PHE A 424 -4.95 -1.64 -13.41
CA PHE A 424 -5.91 -1.63 -12.31
C PHE A 424 -7.19 -2.38 -12.67
N SER A 425 -7.70 -3.17 -11.72
CA SER A 425 -9.02 -3.79 -11.80
C SER A 425 -9.87 -3.37 -10.61
N LEU A 426 -11.18 -3.24 -10.84
CA LEU A 426 -12.17 -2.90 -9.83
C LEU A 426 -13.30 -3.93 -9.85
N LYS A 427 -13.63 -4.47 -8.68
CA LYS A 427 -14.85 -5.26 -8.46
C LYS A 427 -15.79 -4.54 -7.52
N VAL A 428 -17.09 -4.70 -7.79
CA VAL A 428 -18.19 -4.19 -6.98
C VAL A 428 -19.10 -5.35 -6.63
N ASP A 429 -19.17 -5.69 -5.33
CA ASP A 429 -19.77 -6.91 -4.79
C ASP A 429 -19.37 -8.17 -5.60
N GLY A 430 -18.07 -8.33 -5.82
CA GLY A 430 -17.49 -9.46 -6.55
C GLY A 430 -17.63 -9.40 -8.07
N THR A 431 -18.39 -8.45 -8.63
CA THR A 431 -18.55 -8.27 -10.08
C THR A 431 -17.46 -7.37 -10.63
N THR A 432 -16.68 -7.85 -11.61
CA THR A 432 -15.65 -7.04 -12.27
C THR A 432 -16.26 -5.94 -13.14
N VAL A 433 -16.04 -4.68 -12.75
CA VAL A 433 -16.52 -3.49 -13.46
C VAL A 433 -15.41 -2.85 -14.30
N LEU A 434 -14.17 -2.88 -13.81
CA LEU A 434 -12.95 -2.54 -14.55
C LEU A 434 -11.99 -3.74 -14.49
N ASP A 435 -11.35 -4.06 -15.61
CA ASP A 435 -10.47 -5.23 -15.73
C ASP A 435 -9.16 -4.83 -16.42
N HIS A 436 -8.06 -4.93 -15.69
CA HIS A 436 -6.69 -4.65 -16.14
C HIS A 436 -6.56 -3.36 -16.97
N ILE A 437 -7.20 -2.28 -16.51
CA ILE A 437 -7.17 -1.00 -17.19
C ILE A 437 -5.81 -0.33 -16.95
N SER A 438 -5.08 -0.09 -18.04
CA SER A 438 -3.92 0.80 -18.03
C SER A 438 -4.39 2.24 -17.92
N PHE A 439 -3.76 3.02 -17.05
CA PHE A 439 -4.07 4.43 -16.83
C PHE A 439 -2.88 5.35 -17.15
N LEU A 440 -1.78 4.78 -17.66
CA LEU A 440 -0.62 5.53 -18.16
C LEU A 440 -0.13 4.96 -19.49
N PRO A 441 0.40 5.79 -20.40
CA PRO A 441 0.49 7.25 -20.27
C PRO A 441 -0.89 7.94 -20.40
N ASP A 442 -1.08 9.02 -19.65
CA ASP A 442 -2.29 9.84 -19.71
C ASP A 442 -2.20 10.76 -20.95
N THR A 443 -2.66 10.24 -22.10
CA THR A 443 -2.52 10.91 -23.40
C THR A 443 -3.83 11.45 -23.97
N ASP A 444 -4.98 11.03 -23.44
CA ASP A 444 -6.29 11.43 -23.94
C ASP A 444 -7.05 12.24 -22.89
N TYR A 445 -7.03 13.57 -23.07
CA TYR A 445 -7.73 14.49 -22.17
C TYR A 445 -9.26 14.28 -22.13
N TYR A 446 -9.82 13.57 -23.09
CA TYR A 446 -11.26 13.33 -23.19
C TYR A 446 -11.69 11.94 -22.72
N ASP A 447 -10.76 11.11 -22.24
CA ASP A 447 -11.13 9.83 -21.66
C ASP A 447 -11.72 9.98 -20.25
N ASP A 448 -12.28 8.89 -19.73
CA ASP A 448 -12.89 8.84 -18.40
C ASP A 448 -11.85 8.60 -17.29
N ILE A 449 -10.55 8.80 -17.56
CA ILE A 449 -9.45 8.60 -16.63
C ILE A 449 -8.76 9.94 -16.39
N GLU A 450 -8.45 10.26 -15.15
CA GLU A 450 -7.68 11.46 -14.82
C GLU A 450 -6.52 11.08 -13.91
N VAL A 451 -5.29 11.35 -14.36
CA VAL A 451 -4.09 11.07 -13.57
C VAL A 451 -3.48 12.36 -13.03
N LYS A 452 -3.21 12.36 -11.72
CA LYS A 452 -2.57 13.48 -11.01
C LYS A 452 -1.37 13.00 -10.21
N ALA A 453 -0.39 13.89 -10.06
CA ALA A 453 0.65 13.71 -9.07
C ALA A 453 0.03 13.64 -7.66
N GLY A 454 0.48 12.70 -6.85
CA GLY A 454 0.06 12.55 -5.47
C GLY A 454 0.87 13.44 -4.52
N LYS A 455 0.97 13.01 -3.27
CA LYS A 455 1.65 13.76 -2.19
C LYS A 455 3.18 13.89 -2.39
N ASN A 456 3.78 13.01 -3.19
CA ASN A 456 5.20 12.96 -3.49
C ASN A 456 5.43 12.27 -4.85
N GLU A 457 6.69 12.21 -5.28
CA GLU A 457 7.11 11.65 -6.58
C GLU A 457 6.80 10.15 -6.79
N LYS A 458 6.52 9.40 -5.71
CA LYS A 458 6.19 7.97 -5.71
C LYS A 458 4.70 7.71 -5.45
N THR A 459 3.89 8.77 -5.49
CA THR A 459 2.45 8.69 -5.26
C THR A 459 1.72 9.20 -6.49
N THR A 460 0.79 8.41 -7.00
CA THR A 460 -0.04 8.76 -8.16
C THR A 460 -1.51 8.67 -7.78
N LEU A 461 -2.29 9.71 -8.08
CA LEU A 461 -3.74 9.70 -7.93
C LEU A 461 -4.38 9.44 -9.29
N VAL A 462 -5.33 8.50 -9.35
CA VAL A 462 -6.04 8.15 -10.58
C VAL A 462 -7.53 8.18 -10.30
N THR A 463 -8.28 8.96 -11.07
CA THR A 463 -9.75 9.00 -10.99
C THR A 463 -10.34 8.34 -12.22
N PHE A 464 -11.12 7.28 -12.02
CA PHE A 464 -11.96 6.66 -13.05
C PHE A 464 -13.37 7.23 -12.95
N LYS A 465 -13.84 7.95 -13.97
CA LYS A 465 -15.12 8.66 -14.00
C LYS A 465 -16.22 7.80 -14.59
N GLY A 466 -17.45 7.94 -14.06
CA GLY A 466 -18.64 7.37 -14.69
C GLY A 466 -18.62 5.84 -14.89
N VAL A 467 -17.87 5.10 -14.07
CA VAL A 467 -17.70 3.64 -14.19
C VAL A 467 -19.07 2.96 -14.01
N ASN A 468 -19.52 2.25 -15.05
CA ASN A 468 -20.77 1.51 -15.02
C ASN A 468 -20.62 0.27 -14.10
N LEU A 469 -21.47 0.19 -13.08
CA LEU A 469 -21.41 -0.85 -12.05
C LEU A 469 -22.01 -2.19 -12.51
N LYS A 470 -22.62 -2.23 -13.70
CA LYS A 470 -23.24 -3.40 -14.35
C LYS A 470 -24.34 -4.07 -13.51
N LYS A 471 -24.88 -3.37 -12.52
CA LYS A 471 -25.94 -3.84 -11.65
C LYS A 471 -26.66 -2.65 -11.04
N ASP A 472 -27.90 -2.89 -10.65
CA ASP A 472 -28.74 -2.03 -9.82
C ASP A 472 -28.39 -2.24 -8.33
N LEU A 473 -28.35 -1.16 -7.56
CA LEU A 473 -27.96 -1.11 -6.16
C LEU A 473 -29.18 -0.93 -5.26
N LYS A 474 -29.16 -1.60 -4.11
CA LYS A 474 -30.26 -1.50 -3.13
C LYS A 474 -30.13 -0.27 -2.25
N LYS A 475 -31.26 0.27 -1.79
CA LYS A 475 -31.29 1.38 -0.82
C LYS A 475 -30.80 0.93 0.54
N THR A 476 -30.14 1.84 1.26
CA THR A 476 -29.61 1.60 2.63
C THR A 476 -28.76 0.32 2.74
N SER A 477 -28.12 -0.08 1.65
CA SER A 477 -27.36 -1.32 1.57
C SER A 477 -25.86 -1.05 1.75
N SER A 478 -25.11 -2.12 1.94
CA SER A 478 -23.65 -2.10 1.96
C SER A 478 -23.12 -2.64 0.64
N VAL A 479 -22.16 -1.95 0.05
CA VAL A 479 -21.53 -2.27 -1.24
C VAL A 479 -20.05 -2.49 -1.01
N LYS A 480 -19.56 -3.70 -1.32
CA LYS A 480 -18.15 -4.07 -1.25
C LYS A 480 -17.43 -3.55 -2.51
N LEU A 481 -16.43 -2.69 -2.33
CA LEU A 481 -15.51 -2.26 -3.38
C LEU A 481 -14.19 -3.00 -3.20
N GLU A 482 -13.64 -3.55 -4.28
CA GLU A 482 -12.37 -4.27 -4.28
C GLU A 482 -11.48 -3.76 -5.42
N GLY A 483 -10.40 -3.08 -5.07
CA GLY A 483 -9.38 -2.59 -5.99
C GLY A 483 -8.18 -3.52 -6.04
N PHE A 484 -7.72 -3.84 -7.25
CA PHE A 484 -6.56 -4.67 -7.52
C PHE A 484 -5.56 -3.89 -8.35
N PHE A 485 -4.32 -3.82 -7.89
CA PHE A 485 -3.22 -3.22 -8.62
C PHE A 485 -2.31 -4.33 -9.14
N HIS A 486 -1.99 -4.32 -10.42
CA HIS A 486 -1.35 -5.44 -11.11
C HIS A 486 0.04 -5.07 -11.63
N PHE A 487 0.96 -6.02 -11.51
CA PHE A 487 2.21 -6.05 -12.27
C PHE A 487 2.08 -7.15 -13.31
N SER A 488 1.93 -6.76 -14.58
CA SER A 488 1.51 -7.71 -15.62
C SER A 488 0.20 -8.41 -15.20
N GLU A 489 0.16 -9.74 -15.21
CA GLU A 489 -1.03 -10.55 -14.88
C GLU A 489 -1.15 -10.85 -13.36
N GLU A 490 -0.16 -10.50 -12.54
CA GLU A 490 -0.14 -10.86 -11.12
C GLU A 490 -0.71 -9.76 -10.22
N ASN A 491 -1.57 -10.17 -9.27
CA ASN A 491 -2.18 -9.29 -8.27
C ASN A 491 -1.13 -8.83 -7.25
N TYR A 492 -0.83 -7.55 -7.27
CA TYR A 492 0.26 -6.99 -6.48
C TYR A 492 -0.20 -6.09 -5.33
N GLY A 493 -1.19 -5.25 -5.55
CA GLY A 493 -1.84 -4.44 -4.52
C GLY A 493 -3.30 -4.85 -4.36
N TYR A 494 -3.82 -4.81 -3.15
CA TYR A 494 -5.22 -5.11 -2.89
C TYR A 494 -5.81 -4.18 -1.84
N GLN A 495 -7.00 -3.68 -2.14
CA GLN A 495 -7.82 -3.04 -1.13
C GLN A 495 -9.27 -3.43 -1.27
N MET A 496 -9.89 -3.76 -0.14
CA MET A 496 -11.31 -3.87 0.03
C MET A 496 -11.83 -2.86 1.05
N ILE A 497 -13.03 -2.36 0.79
CA ILE A 497 -13.78 -1.45 1.65
C ILE A 497 -15.28 -1.64 1.40
N ASN A 498 -16.11 -1.50 2.43
CA ASN A 498 -17.56 -1.47 2.27
C ASN A 498 -18.06 -0.03 2.40
N VAL A 499 -18.89 0.39 1.46
CA VAL A 499 -19.55 1.70 1.48
C VAL A 499 -21.07 1.53 1.59
N SER A 500 -21.80 2.61 1.84
CA SER A 500 -23.27 2.58 1.92
C SER A 500 -23.92 3.39 0.80
N THR A 501 -25.09 2.95 0.34
CA THR A 501 -25.91 3.66 -0.68
C THR A 501 -26.80 4.77 -0.10
N GLY A 502 -26.99 4.84 1.22
CA GLY A 502 -27.88 5.83 1.86
C GLY A 502 -29.38 5.64 1.58
N SER A 503 -30.23 6.58 2.03
CA SER A 503 -31.67 6.61 1.72
C SER A 503 -31.96 7.65 0.62
N SER A 504 -32.64 7.26 -0.44
CA SER A 504 -32.98 8.13 -1.58
C SER A 504 -34.23 9.00 -1.38
N ASP A 505 -35.00 8.78 -0.31
CA ASP A 505 -36.26 9.51 -0.08
C ASP A 505 -36.04 10.86 0.60
N MET A 506 -36.74 11.89 0.12
CA MET A 506 -36.51 13.26 0.56
C MET A 506 -37.78 14.10 0.52
N ARG A 507 -37.96 14.95 1.53
CA ARG A 507 -38.92 16.05 1.55
C ARG A 507 -38.17 17.39 1.61
N ILE A 508 -38.46 18.29 0.69
CA ILE A 508 -37.97 19.66 0.67
C ILE A 508 -39.11 20.61 1.01
N VAL A 509 -38.89 21.57 1.89
CA VAL A 509 -39.84 22.62 2.25
C VAL A 509 -39.24 23.97 1.94
N MET A 510 -39.75 24.63 0.92
CA MET A 510 -39.42 26.01 0.59
C MET A 510 -40.43 26.94 1.30
N LYS A 511 -39.95 28.04 1.85
CA LYS A 511 -40.71 29.11 2.49
C LYS A 511 -40.25 30.43 1.92
N SER A 512 -41.17 31.35 1.75
CA SER A 512 -40.98 32.73 1.37
C SER A 512 -41.95 33.59 2.19
N SER A 513 -41.83 34.92 2.10
CA SER A 513 -42.72 35.89 2.73
C SER A 513 -44.21 35.59 2.49
N ASP A 514 -44.54 35.10 1.29
CA ASP A 514 -45.91 35.00 0.81
C ASP A 514 -46.42 33.56 0.64
N ALA A 515 -45.55 32.55 0.69
CA ALA A 515 -45.93 31.15 0.46
C ALA A 515 -44.94 30.11 1.02
N SER A 516 -45.45 28.89 1.24
CA SER A 516 -44.64 27.69 1.47
C SER A 516 -44.92 26.66 0.38
N VAL A 517 -43.90 25.97 -0.10
CA VAL A 517 -44.01 24.88 -1.09
C VAL A 517 -43.32 23.65 -0.51
N ASN A 518 -44.00 22.51 -0.48
CA ASN A 518 -43.36 21.25 -0.10
C ASN A 518 -43.20 20.37 -1.34
N MET A 519 -42.02 19.79 -1.52
CA MET A 519 -41.73 18.77 -2.53
C MET A 519 -41.41 17.47 -1.80
N PHE A 520 -42.08 16.39 -2.18
CA PHE A 520 -41.84 15.05 -1.66
C PHE A 520 -41.35 14.19 -2.81
N PHE A 521 -40.24 13.51 -2.61
CA PHE A 521 -39.69 12.53 -3.52
C PHE A 521 -39.76 11.16 -2.88
N ASP A 522 -40.49 10.28 -3.55
CA ASP A 522 -40.58 8.87 -3.26
C ASP A 522 -39.81 8.14 -4.35
N ALA A 523 -38.64 7.63 -3.98
CA ALA A 523 -37.78 6.92 -4.92
C ALA A 523 -38.30 5.52 -5.24
N ASP A 524 -39.21 4.94 -4.43
CA ASP A 524 -39.78 3.61 -4.68
C ASP A 524 -40.84 3.68 -5.79
N ASN A 525 -41.68 4.73 -5.77
CA ASN A 525 -42.76 4.92 -6.74
C ASN A 525 -42.40 5.87 -7.88
N TYR A 526 -41.15 6.34 -7.94
CA TYR A 526 -40.69 7.42 -8.84
C TYR A 526 -41.63 8.62 -8.81
N GLY A 527 -42.18 8.86 -7.62
CA GLY A 527 -43.23 9.80 -7.41
C GLY A 527 -42.67 11.13 -6.94
N LEU A 528 -43.02 12.19 -7.64
CA LEU A 528 -42.85 13.54 -7.11
C LEU A 528 -44.23 14.10 -6.76
N LYS A 529 -44.34 14.69 -5.58
CA LYS A 529 -45.51 15.47 -5.17
C LYS A 529 -45.05 16.84 -4.75
N VAL A 530 -45.57 17.87 -5.40
CA VAL A 530 -45.38 19.27 -5.01
C VAL A 530 -46.70 19.79 -4.46
N THR A 531 -46.67 20.40 -3.27
CA THR A 531 -47.85 20.98 -2.62
C THR A 531 -47.66 22.48 -2.45
N TYR A 532 -48.63 23.25 -2.94
CA TYR A 532 -48.77 24.70 -2.77
C TYR A 532 -49.96 24.96 -1.84
N PRO A 533 -49.76 25.00 -0.51
CA PRO A 533 -50.85 25.09 0.46
C PRO A 533 -51.64 26.40 0.35
N ALA A 534 -50.97 27.51 0.04
CA ALA A 534 -51.61 28.82 -0.14
C ALA A 534 -52.62 28.83 -1.31
N GLU A 535 -52.35 28.04 -2.34
CA GLU A 535 -53.19 27.91 -3.53
C GLU A 535 -54.11 26.68 -3.47
N ASN A 536 -54.00 25.87 -2.41
CA ASN A 536 -54.64 24.55 -2.29
C ASN A 536 -54.41 23.66 -3.53
N GLN A 537 -53.22 23.72 -4.12
CA GLN A 537 -52.85 22.98 -5.31
C GLN A 537 -51.83 21.89 -4.98
N ASN A 538 -52.07 20.70 -5.51
CA ASN A 538 -51.09 19.61 -5.51
C ASN A 538 -50.78 19.26 -6.96
N LEU A 539 -49.50 19.11 -7.25
CA LEU A 539 -48.98 18.66 -8.52
C LEU A 539 -48.23 17.37 -8.29
N PHE A 540 -48.47 16.37 -9.11
CA PHE A 540 -47.70 15.13 -9.06
C PHE A 540 -46.96 14.92 -10.37
N SER A 541 -45.84 14.20 -10.36
CA SER A 541 -45.26 13.64 -11.57
C SER A 541 -44.79 12.22 -11.37
N ASP A 542 -44.92 11.42 -12.42
CA ASP A 542 -44.52 10.01 -12.47
C ASP A 542 -43.25 9.78 -13.31
N GLU A 543 -42.78 8.53 -13.35
CA GLU A 543 -41.62 8.12 -14.14
C GLU A 543 -41.79 8.27 -15.66
N GLU A 544 -43.03 8.28 -16.16
CA GLU A 544 -43.34 8.40 -17.59
C GLU A 544 -43.31 9.86 -18.08
N GLY A 545 -43.01 10.81 -17.17
CA GLY A 545 -42.96 12.24 -17.44
C GLY A 545 -44.34 12.90 -17.52
N TYR A 546 -45.38 12.24 -17.00
CA TYR A 546 -46.68 12.87 -16.83
C TYR A 546 -46.68 13.77 -15.60
N ILE A 547 -47.26 14.96 -15.76
CA ILE A 547 -47.68 15.81 -14.66
C ILE A 547 -49.17 15.60 -14.44
N TYR A 548 -49.57 15.44 -13.18
CA TYR A 548 -50.93 15.35 -12.71
C TYR A 548 -51.35 16.66 -12.07
N ILE A 549 -52.42 17.26 -12.58
CA ILE A 549 -53.01 18.49 -12.04
C ILE A 549 -54.51 18.28 -11.82
N ASN A 550 -55.06 18.90 -10.79
CA ASN A 550 -56.50 18.86 -10.53
C ASN A 550 -57.16 20.04 -11.25
N ALA A 551 -58.01 19.75 -12.23
CA ALA A 551 -58.77 20.76 -12.96
C ALA A 551 -60.16 20.94 -12.33
N PRO A 552 -60.53 22.17 -11.91
CA PRO A 552 -61.85 22.46 -11.33
C PRO A 552 -62.99 21.95 -12.23
N GLY A 553 -63.88 21.13 -11.65
CA GLY A 553 -65.03 20.55 -12.36
C GLY A 553 -64.72 19.39 -13.31
N LYS A 554 -63.45 19.04 -13.55
CA LYS A 554 -63.02 17.92 -14.42
C LYS A 554 -62.26 16.82 -13.68
N GLY A 555 -61.82 17.06 -12.45
CA GLY A 555 -61.04 16.12 -11.66
C GLY A 555 -59.56 16.12 -12.04
N TRP A 556 -58.84 15.05 -11.68
CA TRP A 556 -57.42 14.91 -12.00
C TRP A 556 -57.21 14.63 -13.49
N ILE A 557 -56.32 15.40 -14.09
CA ILE A 557 -55.86 15.21 -15.46
C ILE A 557 -54.34 15.02 -15.47
N LYS A 558 -53.84 14.18 -16.37
CA LYS A 558 -52.40 13.98 -16.59
C LYS A 558 -51.97 14.37 -17.99
N THR A 559 -50.86 15.08 -18.13
CA THR A 559 -50.30 15.53 -19.41
C THR A 559 -48.78 15.46 -19.41
N LYS A 560 -48.12 15.33 -20.57
CA LYS A 560 -46.67 15.32 -20.62
C LYS A 560 -46.11 16.73 -20.42
N LEU A 561 -45.04 16.84 -19.64
CA LEU A 561 -44.36 18.07 -19.25
C LEU A 561 -44.13 19.05 -20.42
N ILE A 562 -43.65 18.56 -21.56
CA ILE A 562 -43.43 19.34 -22.80
C ILE A 562 -44.72 20.02 -23.30
N GLN A 563 -45.87 19.36 -23.22
CA GLN A 563 -47.16 19.90 -23.67
C GLN A 563 -47.70 20.97 -22.70
N MET A 564 -47.38 20.85 -21.41
CA MET A 564 -47.78 21.81 -20.40
C MET A 564 -46.97 23.10 -20.49
N PHE A 565 -45.66 23.03 -20.76
CA PHE A 565 -44.81 24.23 -20.87
C PHE A 565 -45.12 25.11 -22.07
N THR A 566 -45.58 24.54 -23.18
CA THR A 566 -46.12 25.32 -24.31
C THR A 566 -47.36 26.13 -23.90
N ALA A 567 -48.12 25.66 -22.90
CA ALA A 567 -49.28 26.36 -22.35
C ALA A 567 -48.92 27.32 -21.20
N VAL A 568 -47.95 26.96 -20.34
CA VAL A 568 -47.56 27.74 -19.15
C VAL A 568 -46.61 28.90 -19.49
N SER A 569 -45.78 28.78 -20.53
CA SER A 569 -44.99 29.91 -21.07
C SER A 569 -45.85 31.09 -21.54
N GLN A 570 -47.15 30.87 -21.75
CA GLN A 570 -48.13 31.92 -22.06
C GLN A 570 -48.79 32.55 -20.82
N LEU A 571 -48.62 31.97 -19.62
CA LEU A 571 -49.41 32.33 -18.42
C LEU A 571 -48.59 32.95 -17.26
N SER A 572 -47.28 32.70 -17.14
CA SER A 572 -46.42 33.43 -16.19
C SER A 572 -44.92 33.25 -16.47
N SER A 573 -44.12 34.30 -16.19
CA SER A 573 -42.67 34.26 -16.33
C SER A 573 -42.01 33.60 -15.11
N ILE A 574 -41.92 32.28 -15.12
CA ILE A 574 -41.02 31.56 -14.21
C ILE A 574 -39.64 31.57 -14.86
N ASN A 575 -38.72 32.37 -14.32
CA ASN A 575 -37.34 32.45 -14.83
C ASN A 575 -36.50 31.35 -14.20
N MET A 576 -36.59 30.16 -14.76
CA MET A 576 -35.68 29.04 -14.50
C MET A 576 -35.19 28.55 -15.85
N ASP A 577 -33.86 28.48 -16.03
CA ASP A 577 -33.25 28.04 -17.28
C ASP A 577 -33.32 26.51 -17.40
N PHE A 578 -34.50 26.02 -17.76
CA PHE A 578 -34.77 24.60 -17.98
C PHE A 578 -34.17 24.06 -19.29
N ALA A 579 -33.70 24.94 -20.18
CA ALA A 579 -33.15 24.53 -21.48
C ALA A 579 -31.78 23.83 -21.36
N GLY A 580 -31.06 24.03 -20.25
CA GLY A 580 -29.82 23.29 -19.91
C GLY A 580 -30.06 21.94 -19.22
N LEU A 581 -31.32 21.56 -18.96
CA LEU A 581 -31.67 20.31 -18.28
C LEU A 581 -32.14 19.28 -19.32
N GLU A 582 -31.22 18.44 -19.81
CA GLU A 582 -31.65 17.19 -20.45
C GLU A 582 -32.42 16.36 -19.42
N MET A 583 -33.72 16.20 -19.64
CA MET A 583 -34.64 15.53 -18.72
C MET A 583 -34.76 14.05 -19.11
N ASN A 584 -33.88 13.22 -18.53
CA ASN A 584 -34.04 11.78 -18.50
C ASN A 584 -34.65 11.35 -17.14
N LYS A 585 -35.09 10.09 -17.03
CA LYS A 585 -35.69 9.49 -15.81
C LYS A 585 -34.90 9.94 -14.57
N GLY A 586 -35.58 10.52 -13.57
CA GLY A 586 -34.97 10.97 -12.29
C GLY A 586 -34.03 12.18 -12.35
N SER A 587 -33.64 12.70 -13.52
CA SER A 587 -32.51 13.64 -13.65
C SER A 587 -32.68 14.97 -12.89
N VAL A 588 -33.90 15.51 -12.81
CA VAL A 588 -34.17 16.78 -12.10
C VAL A 588 -34.05 16.60 -10.59
N MET A 589 -34.55 15.48 -10.07
CA MET A 589 -34.48 15.15 -8.66
C MET A 589 -33.17 14.47 -8.27
N HIS A 590 -32.25 14.15 -9.19
CA HIS A 590 -30.85 13.94 -8.87
C HIS A 590 -30.07 15.25 -8.85
N LYS A 591 -30.40 16.19 -9.74
CA LYS A 591 -29.77 17.52 -9.75
C LYS A 591 -30.07 18.33 -8.49
N ILE A 592 -31.22 18.14 -7.83
CA ILE A 592 -31.54 18.85 -6.57
C ILE A 592 -30.79 18.28 -5.35
N PRO A 593 -30.75 16.96 -5.08
CA PRO A 593 -29.83 16.30 -4.15
C PRO A 593 -28.36 16.53 -4.51
N ALA A 594 -27.98 16.52 -5.78
CA ALA A 594 -26.63 16.84 -6.22
C ALA A 594 -26.31 18.30 -5.91
N PHE A 595 -27.22 19.24 -6.16
CA PHE A 595 -27.09 20.65 -5.75
C PHE A 595 -27.02 20.81 -4.21
N ALA A 596 -27.85 20.07 -3.47
CA ALA A 596 -27.77 20.01 -2.01
C ALA A 596 -26.47 19.35 -1.52
N ALA A 597 -25.90 18.42 -2.31
CA ALA A 597 -24.62 17.78 -2.09
C ALA A 597 -23.43 18.60 -2.57
N GLU A 598 -23.61 19.56 -3.48
CA GLU A 598 -22.62 20.57 -3.87
C GLU A 598 -22.39 21.55 -2.72
N VAL A 599 -23.43 21.88 -1.96
CA VAL A 599 -23.30 22.71 -0.76
C VAL A 599 -22.92 21.84 0.44
N THR A 600 -21.62 21.65 0.66
CA THR A 600 -21.10 20.82 1.77
C THR A 600 -20.45 21.66 2.87
N ILE A 601 -20.49 21.14 4.12
CA ILE A 601 -19.74 21.74 5.25
C ILE A 601 -18.29 22.03 4.86
N THR A 602 -17.61 21.05 4.24
CA THR A 602 -16.19 21.18 3.89
C THR A 602 -15.93 22.24 2.82
N MET A 603 -16.83 22.40 1.85
CA MET A 603 -16.71 23.49 0.85
C MET A 603 -16.93 24.85 1.50
N LEU A 604 -17.91 24.97 2.40
CA LEU A 604 -18.15 26.20 3.15
C LEU A 604 -17.04 26.52 4.15
N GLU A 605 -16.35 25.52 4.71
CA GLU A 605 -15.17 25.76 5.58
C GLU A 605 -13.98 26.33 4.80
N LYS A 606 -13.91 26.07 3.48
CA LYS A 606 -12.83 26.57 2.60
C LYS A 606 -13.18 27.87 1.88
N GLU A 607 -14.45 28.27 1.90
CA GLU A 607 -14.94 29.44 1.18
C GLU A 607 -14.75 30.71 2.01
N PRO A 608 -13.89 31.67 1.60
CA PRO A 608 -13.62 32.89 2.37
C PRO A 608 -14.85 33.72 2.69
N ARG A 609 -15.91 33.62 1.88
CA ARG A 609 -17.18 34.33 2.08
C ARG A 609 -18.14 33.63 3.04
N ALA A 610 -17.87 32.38 3.41
CA ALA A 610 -18.65 31.61 4.38
C ALA A 610 -18.03 31.71 5.78
N LYS A 611 -18.79 32.25 6.73
CA LYS A 611 -18.40 32.33 8.13
C LYS A 611 -19.14 31.28 8.95
N LYS A 612 -18.41 30.29 9.48
CA LYS A 612 -18.96 29.34 10.46
C LYS A 612 -19.33 30.08 11.75
N ILE A 613 -20.56 29.90 12.22
CA ILE A 613 -21.08 30.56 13.42
C ILE A 613 -21.49 29.59 14.53
N SER A 614 -21.64 28.29 14.24
CA SER A 614 -21.81 27.23 15.23
C SER A 614 -21.30 25.88 14.69
N GLY A 615 -21.05 24.91 15.59
CA GLY A 615 -20.55 23.58 15.24
C GLY A 615 -19.31 23.14 16.04
N GLY A 616 -19.39 23.24 17.38
CA GLY A 616 -18.41 22.75 18.34
C GLY A 616 -19.11 22.13 19.57
N ILE A 617 -18.39 21.32 20.34
CA ILE A 617 -18.90 20.34 21.34
C ILE A 617 -20.13 20.86 22.10
N GLY A 618 -21.26 20.18 21.89
CA GLY A 618 -22.54 20.46 22.56
C GLY A 618 -23.65 21.00 21.64
N THR A 619 -23.37 21.27 20.37
CA THR A 619 -24.41 21.55 19.36
C THR A 619 -24.28 20.56 18.21
N GLU A 620 -25.31 19.75 18.01
CA GLU A 620 -25.37 18.71 16.97
C GLU A 620 -25.39 19.27 15.53
N LYS A 621 -25.63 20.57 15.36
CA LYS A 621 -25.78 21.20 14.04
C LYS A 621 -24.63 22.14 13.72
N THR A 622 -24.28 22.23 12.45
CA THR A 622 -23.25 23.16 11.95
C THR A 622 -23.91 24.27 11.14
N VAL A 623 -23.61 25.53 11.43
CA VAL A 623 -24.23 26.68 10.75
C VAL A 623 -23.17 27.62 10.17
N PHE A 624 -23.37 28.04 8.93
CA PHE A 624 -22.57 29.03 8.20
C PHE A 624 -23.41 30.24 7.81
N ILE A 625 -22.79 31.41 7.75
CA ILE A 625 -23.33 32.59 7.07
C ILE A 625 -22.45 32.87 5.85
N TYR A 626 -23.01 32.70 4.64
CA TYR A 626 -22.36 33.01 3.37
C TYR A 626 -22.73 34.43 2.91
N GLU A 627 -21.70 35.22 2.58
CA GLU A 627 -21.81 36.63 2.15
C GLU A 627 -22.61 37.54 3.09
N GLY A 628 -22.70 37.18 4.37
CA GLY A 628 -23.46 37.96 5.37
C GLY A 628 -24.99 37.91 5.20
N ARG A 629 -25.52 37.08 4.30
CA ARG A 629 -26.95 37.07 3.92
C ARG A 629 -27.59 35.68 3.99
N LEU A 630 -26.89 34.67 3.49
CA LEU A 630 -27.40 33.31 3.40
C LEU A 630 -26.91 32.48 4.60
N THR A 631 -27.84 32.03 5.43
CA THR A 631 -27.57 31.10 6.54
C THR A 631 -27.74 29.66 6.06
N ILE A 632 -26.70 28.84 6.19
CA ILE A 632 -26.67 27.46 5.74
C ILE A 632 -26.50 26.55 6.96
N THR A 633 -27.42 25.61 7.17
CA THR A 633 -27.41 24.70 8.32
C THR A 633 -27.26 23.26 7.88
N PHE A 634 -26.44 22.51 8.62
CA PHE A 634 -26.27 21.08 8.47
C PHE A 634 -26.61 20.36 9.77
N ASP A 635 -27.17 19.15 9.65
CA ASP A 635 -27.50 18.29 10.79
C ASP A 635 -26.27 17.57 11.38
N SER A 636 -26.49 16.72 12.39
CA SER A 636 -25.45 15.94 13.06
C SER A 636 -24.80 14.87 12.18
N GLN A 637 -25.47 14.47 11.11
CA GLN A 637 -24.96 13.55 10.10
C GLN A 637 -24.29 14.29 8.94
N LYS A 638 -24.09 15.62 9.07
CA LYS A 638 -23.48 16.51 8.08
C LYS A 638 -24.29 16.61 6.77
N ARG A 639 -25.58 16.34 6.81
CA ARG A 639 -26.50 16.52 5.68
C ARG A 639 -27.01 17.95 5.68
N LEU A 640 -27.22 18.52 4.49
CA LEU A 640 -27.82 19.85 4.37
C LEU A 640 -29.22 19.82 4.98
N GLU A 641 -29.46 20.68 5.96
CA GLU A 641 -30.73 20.79 6.69
C GLU A 641 -31.51 22.04 6.25
N SER A 642 -30.83 23.18 6.05
CA SER A 642 -31.50 24.39 5.58
C SER A 642 -30.60 25.40 4.88
N LEU A 643 -31.22 26.22 4.02
CA LEU A 643 -30.68 27.41 3.37
C LEU A 643 -31.65 28.57 3.64
N VAL A 644 -31.25 29.62 4.34
CA VAL A 644 -32.12 30.71 4.77
C VAL A 644 -31.53 32.06 4.35
N GLU A 645 -32.22 32.80 3.50
CA GLU A 645 -31.87 34.16 3.10
C GLU A 645 -33.06 35.09 3.35
N ASN A 646 -32.94 36.00 4.32
CA ASN A 646 -34.02 36.88 4.77
C ASN A 646 -35.29 36.08 5.20
N GLU A 647 -36.46 36.38 4.60
CA GLU A 647 -37.74 35.69 4.84
C GLU A 647 -37.91 34.43 3.99
N ALA A 648 -36.95 34.13 3.10
CA ALA A 648 -36.95 32.92 2.29
C ALA A 648 -36.07 31.82 2.91
N ALA A 649 -36.58 30.60 2.95
CA ALA A 649 -35.89 29.46 3.53
C ALA A 649 -36.20 28.16 2.78
N ILE A 650 -35.20 27.33 2.52
CA ILE A 650 -35.34 25.96 2.02
C ILE A 650 -34.91 25.03 3.16
N TYR A 651 -35.75 24.07 3.51
CA TYR A 651 -35.47 23.04 4.51
C TYR A 651 -35.49 21.67 3.86
N TYR A 652 -34.59 20.79 4.29
CA TYR A 652 -34.44 19.43 3.78
C TYR A 652 -34.73 18.44 4.90
N TYR A 653 -35.55 17.43 4.61
CA TYR A 653 -35.93 16.37 5.53
C TYR A 653 -35.72 15.03 4.83
N TYR A 654 -34.91 14.17 5.43
CA TYR A 654 -34.62 12.83 4.93
C TYR A 654 -35.46 11.84 5.72
N GLU A 655 -36.59 11.42 5.16
CA GLU A 655 -37.58 10.53 5.77
C GLU A 655 -38.26 9.71 4.68
N ASN A 656 -38.67 8.48 4.99
CA ASN A 656 -39.35 7.61 4.03
C ASN A 656 -40.64 8.27 3.51
N GLN A 657 -40.86 8.21 2.21
CA GLN A 657 -42.06 8.77 1.57
C GLN A 657 -42.85 7.68 0.86
N GLN A 658 -44.18 7.80 0.87
CA GLN A 658 -45.06 7.00 0.03
C GLN A 658 -46.01 7.92 -0.73
N ILE A 659 -45.83 8.01 -2.04
CA ILE A 659 -46.61 8.87 -2.94
C ILE A 659 -47.50 8.00 -3.81
N THR A 660 -48.79 8.04 -3.54
CA THR A 660 -49.82 7.42 -4.40
C THR A 660 -50.26 8.42 -5.46
N MET A 661 -50.04 8.08 -6.74
CA MET A 661 -50.50 8.89 -7.85
C MET A 661 -52.03 8.90 -7.96
N PRO A 662 -52.65 10.07 -8.19
CA PRO A 662 -54.09 10.13 -8.36
C PRO A 662 -54.51 9.49 -9.70
N ASN A 663 -55.63 8.77 -9.70
CA ASN A 663 -56.27 8.33 -10.94
C ASN A 663 -56.68 9.55 -11.77
N ALA A 664 -56.10 9.70 -12.95
CA ALA A 664 -56.25 10.89 -13.78
C ALA A 664 -56.56 10.55 -15.23
N GLN A 665 -57.36 11.40 -15.88
CA GLN A 665 -57.63 11.29 -17.31
C GLN A 665 -56.48 11.90 -18.10
N VAL A 666 -56.04 11.22 -19.17
CA VAL A 666 -55.00 11.77 -20.05
C VAL A 666 -55.57 12.97 -20.80
N PHE A 667 -54.96 14.14 -20.62
CA PHE A 667 -55.27 15.33 -21.38
C PHE A 667 -54.49 15.31 -22.69
N THR A 668 -55.20 15.08 -23.79
CA THR A 668 -54.68 15.22 -25.15
C THR A 668 -55.09 16.58 -25.70
N MET A 669 -54.13 17.45 -26.03
CA MET A 669 -54.44 18.66 -26.78
C MET A 669 -55.01 18.27 -28.16
N PRO A 670 -56.11 18.90 -28.62
CA PRO A 670 -56.53 18.78 -30.02
C PRO A 670 -55.38 19.23 -30.92
N SER A 671 -55.08 18.48 -31.96
CA SER A 671 -54.09 18.90 -32.96
C SER A 671 -54.56 20.20 -33.62
N PHE A 672 -53.87 21.31 -33.37
CA PHE A 672 -54.04 22.51 -34.18
C PHE A 672 -53.32 22.27 -35.51
N ILE A 673 -54.07 21.78 -36.50
CA ILE A 673 -53.65 21.85 -37.90
C ILE A 673 -53.90 23.29 -38.35
N ASN A 674 -52.83 24.01 -38.63
CA ASN A 674 -52.79 25.06 -39.64
C ASN A 674 -51.45 24.99 -40.36
#